data_AF-A0A1G1C192-F1
#
_entry.id   AF-A0A1G1C192-F1
#
_cell.length_a   1.000
_cell.length_b   1.000
_cell.length_c   1.000
_cell.angle_alpha   90.00
_cell.angle_beta   90.00
_cell.angle_gamma   90.00
#
_symmetry.space_group_name_H-M   'P 1'
#
loop_
_entity.id
_entity.type
_entity.pdbx_description
1 polymer ?
#
loop_
_entity_poly.entity_id
_entity_poly.type
_entity_poly.pdbx_seq_one_letter_code
_entity_poly.pdbx_strand_id
1 'polypeptide(L)'
;MQRRTALSLVVSSLVWSAAAQNVPAPVPVSGPEQAQWLNWVIPLPKQIAIGSKVELPASEVKVTLRQNAGDVEQSAAAEVLSLLKAKAGVDGSKGGFEILIGACDAQGKVADVTVADAAQLTKLPNAEQAYLIRPVGENRLVLTALDERGVYYAALTLCQLLESKFADGKVTIPLAAVMDWPDLAERGLWGGNAPTDTEWMSAHKLNLAEVHCQPSVAPDGNGHAVFKQELIEAGRLHALKMVPIIHHLDQLEGTDIFRVFPDLRGVGPKARLSDSLQSICYSKPQSAKLLGQWMTELAQQPHVTDLCVWLSEDPGQCACEQCAAAKTPQHVLEAKACIAAWREACKVNPGMKLRLLLTQGTYAVNDQVLAAAPPEVNISYYDGGRTYDSSRDPMIYPLLENFAKGGRWLGVYPQLISAWRVVCPWSAPQFVKYRMTEFVDKKLTNLCGYATPNNRLYDFTVTAAAEWSWNAHGRDERQFATAWATRRGLSDPAKAAEWALTLGDVGWDVYGSGVPYPHFFGNAARMIHDRAKPVLGKGMYRYFDSEAKLEAGVQACQKAAGLAAELNFPEITAETQVIRGYMTMISEMYRIAGFVSRTTLPSDAERMELQRMLTAFATAGAQTSAGLSAWADACLAGSGGSRLGDTLDITDKTVAAVSDALAPFGVRNPLFPFLVKQIGTWQDRDFEEKQAITKTWEVTQSVLGPGTYQVRPVYTKGWNGLNTGRVALATAPKGQSEPLTVVAEDKHTAFSGAQPKDDLYTLQLPAYDENLGYFIVADINGTKSSDKPENRRGCNGIFNLWKVRPPGEAVQDLPLLPMSDAEKSRYAGPTFAKGGLRVGVIQGGYGAEAMLRFLQGKDGLDTQPVFLAGAQYFKTCQVLILAQPYAPETFTPQVATLLTQFVQNGGGVITTHNSVGFKGLPVLLPEICAKGVNNVRDGTFKVPGDHPITKGLPQGQALKESYYDYITLQPGPAATVVAQGVAAGEPVVVCGAAGKGRYVACGLGVCINVGDDKDCAPTPDEGTLLENAVRWAGESH
;
A
#
# COMPACT_ATOMS: atom_id res chain seq x y z
N MET A 1 -15.27 -27.10 -96.98
CA MET A 1 -13.82 -26.84 -96.85
C MET A 1 -13.48 -26.84 -95.36
N GLN A 2 -12.59 -27.77 -94.96
CA GLN A 2 -11.70 -27.85 -93.78
C GLN A 2 -12.12 -27.20 -92.44
N ARG A 3 -11.92 -27.81 -91.26
CA ARG A 3 -11.29 -29.09 -90.85
C ARG A 3 -11.71 -29.37 -89.39
N ARG A 4 -11.99 -30.64 -89.09
CA ARG A 4 -12.14 -31.21 -87.73
C ARG A 4 -10.80 -31.80 -87.29
N THR A 5 -10.51 -31.76 -86.00
CA THR A 5 -9.42 -32.50 -85.36
C THR A 5 -9.95 -33.15 -84.09
N ALA A 6 -9.80 -34.46 -83.98
CA ALA A 6 -9.97 -35.24 -82.75
C ALA A 6 -8.68 -36.07 -82.59
N LEU A 7 -8.11 -36.06 -81.38
CA LEU A 7 -6.91 -36.80 -81.02
C LEU A 7 -7.23 -37.77 -79.87
N SER A 8 -6.70 -38.98 -80.01
CA SER A 8 -6.95 -40.17 -79.18
C SER A 8 -6.38 -40.10 -77.76
N LEU A 9 -7.11 -40.66 -76.79
CA LEU A 9 -6.64 -40.99 -75.45
C LEU A 9 -5.76 -42.24 -75.48
N VAL A 10 -4.61 -42.19 -74.80
CA VAL A 10 -3.83 -43.36 -74.36
C VAL A 10 -3.80 -43.36 -72.83
N VAL A 11 -4.30 -44.45 -72.26
CA VAL A 11 -4.29 -44.74 -70.83
C VAL A 11 -2.87 -45.10 -70.40
N SER A 12 -2.32 -44.35 -69.44
CA SER A 12 -1.08 -44.69 -68.72
C SER A 12 -1.42 -44.82 -67.24
N SER A 13 -1.40 -46.04 -66.73
CA SER A 13 -1.56 -46.39 -65.32
C SER A 13 -0.36 -45.89 -64.53
N LEU A 14 -0.52 -44.82 -63.75
CA LEU A 14 0.42 -44.42 -62.71
C LEU A 14 -0.22 -44.72 -61.36
N VAL A 15 0.24 -45.82 -60.77
CA VAL A 15 0.06 -46.14 -59.35
C VAL A 15 0.73 -45.01 -58.56
N TRP A 16 -0.07 -44.09 -58.01
CA TRP A 16 0.39 -43.24 -56.91
C TRP A 16 0.30 -44.08 -55.65
N SER A 17 1.41 -44.74 -55.30
CA SER A 17 1.68 -45.19 -53.95
C SER A 17 1.48 -44.01 -53.00
N ALA A 18 0.49 -44.11 -52.12
CA ALA A 18 0.33 -43.20 -51.00
C ALA A 18 1.64 -43.20 -50.20
N ALA A 19 2.40 -42.10 -50.28
CA ALA A 19 3.54 -41.89 -49.42
C ALA A 19 2.99 -41.82 -47.99
N ALA A 20 3.21 -42.88 -47.19
CA ALA A 20 3.18 -42.76 -45.75
C ALA A 20 4.19 -41.66 -45.40
N GLN A 21 3.68 -40.50 -44.97
CA GLN A 21 4.49 -39.38 -44.54
C GLN A 21 5.18 -39.82 -43.24
N ASN A 22 6.43 -40.28 -43.37
CA ASN A 22 7.23 -40.74 -42.24
C ASN A 22 7.54 -39.55 -41.33
N VAL A 23 6.98 -39.56 -40.12
CA VAL A 23 7.47 -38.74 -39.01
C VAL A 23 8.96 -39.05 -38.81
N PRO A 24 9.85 -38.06 -38.76
CA PRO A 24 11.28 -38.29 -38.55
C PRO A 24 11.56 -39.02 -37.22
N ALA A 25 12.59 -39.86 -37.20
CA ALA A 25 12.98 -40.58 -35.99
C ALA A 25 13.35 -39.62 -34.84
N PRO A 26 12.97 -39.91 -33.58
CA PRO A 26 13.31 -39.06 -32.44
C PRO A 26 14.81 -38.90 -32.24
N VAL A 27 15.24 -37.67 -31.97
CA VAL A 27 16.63 -37.32 -31.66
C VAL A 27 16.79 -37.14 -30.15
N PRO A 28 17.85 -37.68 -29.51
CA PRO A 28 18.11 -37.48 -28.09
C PRO A 28 18.24 -36.00 -27.72
N VAL A 29 17.76 -35.64 -26.53
CA VAL A 29 17.92 -34.30 -25.94
C VAL A 29 18.98 -34.38 -24.85
N SER A 30 19.96 -33.48 -24.91
CA SER A 30 21.02 -33.41 -23.89
C SER A 30 20.52 -32.75 -22.60
N GLY A 31 21.19 -32.99 -21.47
CA GLY A 31 20.88 -32.30 -20.20
C GLY A 31 20.84 -30.76 -20.30
N PRO A 32 21.85 -30.11 -20.92
CA PRO A 32 21.83 -28.66 -21.14
C PRO A 32 20.67 -28.18 -22.02
N GLU A 33 20.34 -28.94 -23.07
CA GLU A 33 19.21 -28.62 -23.94
C GLU A 33 17.87 -28.77 -23.21
N GLN A 34 17.71 -29.82 -22.39
CA GLN A 34 16.55 -29.96 -21.51
C GLN A 34 16.45 -28.76 -20.57
N ALA A 35 17.54 -28.34 -19.92
CA ALA A 35 17.53 -27.18 -19.02
C ALA A 35 17.09 -25.88 -19.74
N GLN A 36 17.56 -25.67 -20.98
CA GLN A 36 17.09 -24.55 -21.81
C GLN A 36 15.60 -24.64 -22.11
N TRP A 37 15.08 -25.85 -22.34
CA TRP A 37 13.65 -26.07 -22.57
C TRP A 37 12.83 -25.74 -21.32
N LEU A 38 13.31 -26.16 -20.15
CA LEU A 38 12.63 -25.93 -18.88
C LEU A 38 12.51 -24.43 -18.55
N ASN A 39 13.44 -23.58 -19.00
CA ASN A 39 13.33 -22.13 -18.82
C ASN A 39 12.10 -21.51 -19.53
N TRP A 40 11.46 -22.21 -20.47
CA TRP A 40 10.23 -21.76 -21.11
C TRP A 40 8.96 -22.10 -20.32
N VAL A 41 9.05 -22.93 -19.28
CA VAL A 41 7.89 -23.42 -18.54
C VAL A 41 7.77 -22.72 -17.18
N ILE A 42 6.68 -21.99 -16.98
CA ILE A 42 6.30 -21.36 -15.72
C ILE A 42 4.79 -21.54 -15.53
N PRO A 43 4.32 -22.21 -14.47
CA PRO A 43 5.11 -22.82 -13.38
C PRO A 43 5.95 -24.05 -13.77
N LEU A 44 7.10 -24.29 -13.12
CA LEU A 44 7.90 -25.51 -13.30
C LEU A 44 7.13 -26.76 -12.85
N PRO A 45 6.94 -27.77 -13.73
CA PRO A 45 6.29 -29.02 -13.35
C PRO A 45 7.06 -29.77 -12.26
N LYS A 46 6.33 -30.43 -11.35
CA LYS A 46 6.94 -31.20 -10.26
C LYS A 46 7.77 -32.38 -10.75
N GLN A 47 7.35 -33.03 -11.84
CA GLN A 47 8.12 -34.07 -12.51
C GLN A 47 8.10 -33.83 -14.02
N ILE A 48 9.27 -33.64 -14.62
CA ILE A 48 9.43 -33.47 -16.05
C ILE A 48 10.75 -34.04 -16.54
N ALA A 49 10.71 -34.80 -17.63
CA ALA A 49 11.88 -35.27 -18.35
C ALA A 49 11.67 -35.13 -19.86
N ILE A 50 12.72 -34.72 -20.58
CA ILE A 50 12.70 -34.60 -22.05
C ILE A 50 13.90 -35.40 -22.56
N GLY A 51 13.68 -36.69 -22.84
CA GLY A 51 14.75 -37.59 -23.30
C GLY A 51 15.03 -37.47 -24.80
N SER A 52 14.03 -37.07 -25.58
CA SER A 52 14.13 -36.95 -27.04
C SER A 52 13.15 -35.91 -27.59
N LYS A 53 13.35 -35.55 -28.86
CA LYS A 53 12.55 -34.58 -29.61
C LYS A 53 12.35 -35.02 -31.05
N VAL A 54 11.32 -34.51 -31.71
CA VAL A 54 11.07 -34.70 -33.15
C VAL A 54 10.97 -33.33 -33.81
N GLU A 55 11.72 -33.11 -34.89
CA GLU A 55 11.57 -31.94 -35.74
C GLU A 55 10.82 -32.34 -37.02
N LEU A 56 9.77 -31.60 -37.37
CA LEU A 56 8.94 -31.87 -38.53
C LEU A 56 8.29 -30.58 -39.07
N PRO A 57 7.79 -30.56 -40.31
CA PRO A 57 6.96 -29.45 -40.78
C PRO A 57 5.77 -29.24 -39.84
N ALA A 58 5.44 -27.98 -39.50
CA ALA A 58 4.32 -27.70 -38.60
C ALA A 58 2.97 -28.19 -39.18
N SER A 59 2.86 -28.28 -40.51
CA SER A 59 1.71 -28.85 -41.21
C SER A 59 1.53 -30.36 -41.02
N GLU A 60 2.52 -31.04 -40.43
CA GLU A 60 2.48 -32.47 -40.10
C GLU A 60 2.04 -32.71 -38.65
N VAL A 61 1.63 -31.68 -37.92
CA VAL A 61 1.07 -31.79 -36.57
C VAL A 61 -0.45 -31.82 -36.64
N LYS A 62 -1.04 -32.90 -36.16
CA LYS A 62 -2.48 -33.08 -36.00
C LYS A 62 -2.86 -32.97 -34.52
N VAL A 63 -3.84 -32.12 -34.18
CA VAL A 63 -4.43 -32.07 -32.83
C VAL A 63 -5.75 -32.83 -32.85
N THR A 64 -5.94 -33.76 -31.93
CA THR A 64 -7.15 -34.60 -31.84
C THR A 64 -7.69 -34.59 -30.41
N LEU A 65 -9.01 -34.45 -30.28
CA LEU A 65 -9.71 -34.60 -29.03
C LEU A 65 -10.25 -36.02 -28.87
N ARG A 66 -10.36 -36.50 -27.63
CA ARG A 66 -11.12 -37.71 -27.34
C ARG A 66 -12.58 -37.56 -27.77
N GLN A 67 -13.26 -38.68 -27.98
CA GLN A 67 -14.69 -38.67 -28.25
C GLN A 67 -15.47 -38.09 -27.05
N ASN A 68 -16.46 -37.23 -27.34
CA ASN A 68 -17.29 -36.55 -26.34
C ASN A 68 -16.47 -35.67 -25.36
N ALA A 69 -15.40 -35.04 -25.86
CA ALA A 69 -14.65 -34.05 -25.10
C ALA A 69 -15.56 -32.88 -24.65
N GLY A 70 -15.43 -32.50 -23.38
CA GLY A 70 -16.09 -31.33 -22.79
C GLY A 70 -15.63 -30.02 -23.42
N ASP A 71 -16.29 -28.93 -23.06
CA ASP A 71 -15.97 -27.60 -23.60
C ASP A 71 -14.63 -27.05 -23.07
N VAL A 72 -14.25 -27.34 -21.83
CA VAL A 72 -12.90 -26.99 -21.31
C VAL A 72 -11.81 -27.79 -22.03
N GLU A 73 -12.06 -29.06 -22.37
CA GLU A 73 -11.14 -29.84 -23.21
C GLU A 73 -11.04 -29.25 -24.63
N GLN A 74 -12.14 -28.73 -25.18
CA GLN A 74 -12.14 -28.01 -26.46
C GLN A 74 -11.33 -26.70 -26.36
N SER A 75 -11.47 -25.94 -25.28
CA SER A 75 -10.62 -24.78 -25.00
C SER A 75 -9.15 -25.17 -24.92
N ALA A 76 -8.82 -26.28 -24.25
CA ALA A 76 -7.45 -26.79 -24.17
C ALA A 76 -6.85 -27.09 -25.55
N ALA A 77 -7.62 -27.73 -26.43
CA ALA A 77 -7.19 -27.93 -27.82
C ALA A 77 -7.07 -26.59 -28.58
N ALA A 78 -7.96 -25.64 -28.34
CA ALA A 78 -7.92 -24.32 -28.95
C ALA A 78 -6.64 -23.54 -28.63
N GLU A 79 -6.07 -23.69 -27.42
CA GLU A 79 -4.76 -23.10 -27.07
C GLU A 79 -3.64 -23.62 -27.97
N VAL A 80 -3.55 -24.95 -28.12
CA VAL A 80 -2.52 -25.60 -28.95
C VAL A 80 -2.68 -25.21 -30.42
N LEU A 81 -3.93 -25.23 -30.92
CA LEU A 81 -4.27 -24.83 -32.27
C LEU A 81 -3.96 -23.34 -32.53
N SER A 82 -4.26 -22.47 -31.57
CA SER A 82 -3.96 -21.04 -31.67
C SER A 82 -2.46 -20.77 -31.73
N LEU A 83 -1.65 -21.51 -30.96
CA LEU A 83 -0.20 -21.43 -31.03
C LEU A 83 0.32 -21.86 -32.41
N LEU A 84 -0.15 -23.01 -32.93
CA LEU A 84 0.23 -23.51 -34.26
C LEU A 84 -0.13 -22.51 -35.36
N LYS A 85 -1.33 -21.93 -35.30
CA LYS A 85 -1.80 -20.91 -36.25
C LYS A 85 -0.97 -19.64 -36.15
N ALA A 86 -0.70 -19.15 -34.94
CA ALA A 86 0.05 -17.91 -34.71
C ALA A 86 1.53 -18.03 -35.13
N LYS A 87 2.17 -19.19 -34.88
CA LYS A 87 3.60 -19.38 -35.12
C LYS A 87 3.94 -19.96 -36.50
N ALA A 88 3.02 -20.68 -37.13
CA ALA A 88 3.26 -21.38 -38.40
C ALA A 88 2.13 -21.29 -39.43
N GLY A 89 1.00 -20.65 -39.12
CA GLY A 89 -0.11 -20.48 -40.07
C GLY A 89 -0.90 -21.76 -40.39
N VAL A 90 -0.78 -22.81 -39.56
CA VAL A 90 -1.42 -24.11 -39.77
C VAL A 90 -2.62 -24.31 -38.84
N ASP A 91 -3.59 -25.12 -39.27
CA ASP A 91 -4.85 -25.34 -38.54
C ASP A 91 -4.89 -26.62 -37.69
N GLY A 92 -3.82 -27.41 -37.70
CA GLY A 92 -3.68 -28.63 -36.90
C GLY A 92 -4.67 -29.76 -37.25
N SER A 93 -5.34 -29.71 -38.41
CA SER A 93 -6.41 -30.65 -38.76
C SER A 93 -5.92 -32.02 -39.28
N LYS A 94 -4.69 -32.07 -39.80
CA LYS A 94 -4.08 -33.25 -40.43
C LYS A 94 -2.56 -33.26 -40.19
N GLY A 95 -1.95 -34.44 -40.26
CA GLY A 95 -0.51 -34.59 -40.10
C GLY A 95 -0.11 -35.96 -39.59
N GLY A 96 1.14 -36.34 -39.80
CA GLY A 96 1.71 -37.61 -39.35
C GLY A 96 1.99 -37.70 -37.84
N PHE A 97 2.18 -36.57 -37.14
CA PHE A 97 2.40 -36.53 -35.69
C PHE A 97 1.13 -36.07 -34.96
N GLU A 98 0.65 -36.84 -33.99
CA GLU A 98 -0.61 -36.57 -33.31
C GLU A 98 -0.42 -36.07 -31.87
N ILE A 99 -1.06 -34.94 -31.55
CA ILE A 99 -1.26 -34.47 -30.17
C ILE A 99 -2.69 -34.85 -29.78
N LEU A 100 -2.84 -35.90 -28.98
CA LEU A 100 -4.12 -36.40 -28.48
C LEU A 100 -4.43 -35.77 -27.11
N ILE A 101 -5.57 -35.11 -27.00
CA ILE A 101 -5.97 -34.35 -25.82
C ILE A 101 -7.27 -34.94 -25.25
N GLY A 102 -7.28 -35.23 -23.96
CA GLY A 102 -8.53 -35.49 -23.24
C GLY A 102 -8.37 -36.15 -21.88
N ALA A 103 -9.42 -36.02 -21.06
CA ALA A 103 -9.52 -36.67 -19.76
C ALA A 103 -9.55 -38.20 -19.92
N CYS A 104 -8.78 -38.90 -19.09
CA CYS A 104 -8.72 -40.35 -19.10
C CYS A 104 -9.92 -40.96 -18.36
N ASP A 105 -10.37 -42.12 -18.81
CA ASP A 105 -11.39 -42.90 -18.12
C ASP A 105 -10.82 -43.59 -16.85
N ALA A 106 -11.68 -44.32 -16.14
CA ALA A 106 -11.30 -45.04 -14.93
C ALA A 106 -10.22 -46.12 -15.16
N GLN A 107 -9.98 -46.53 -16.41
CA GLN A 107 -8.93 -47.47 -16.80
C GLN A 107 -7.66 -46.74 -17.25
N GLY A 108 -7.61 -45.40 -17.19
CA GLY A 108 -6.49 -44.59 -17.63
C GLY A 108 -6.41 -44.46 -19.15
N LYS A 109 -7.52 -44.65 -19.87
CA LYS A 109 -7.54 -44.64 -21.33
C LYS A 109 -8.02 -43.30 -21.89
N VAL A 110 -7.38 -42.83 -22.96
CA VAL A 110 -7.78 -41.68 -23.77
C VAL A 110 -7.91 -42.15 -25.21
N ALA A 111 -9.13 -42.11 -25.75
CA ALA A 111 -9.45 -42.69 -27.05
C ALA A 111 -8.98 -44.15 -27.16
N ASP A 112 -7.97 -44.46 -27.99
CA ASP A 112 -7.38 -45.79 -28.18
C ASP A 112 -6.15 -46.06 -27.29
N VAL A 113 -5.64 -45.05 -26.58
CA VAL A 113 -4.37 -45.13 -25.84
C VAL A 113 -4.60 -45.40 -24.35
N THR A 114 -3.90 -46.37 -23.78
CA THR A 114 -3.81 -46.56 -22.31
C THR A 114 -2.58 -45.85 -21.75
N VAL A 115 -2.77 -44.94 -20.81
CA VAL A 115 -1.69 -44.21 -20.12
C VAL A 115 -1.39 -44.92 -18.80
N ALA A 116 -0.29 -45.68 -18.78
CA ALA A 116 0.00 -46.66 -17.71
C ALA A 116 0.06 -46.07 -16.29
N ASP A 117 0.45 -44.81 -16.14
CA ASP A 117 0.60 -44.13 -14.87
C ASP A 117 -0.55 -43.16 -14.54
N ALA A 118 -1.64 -43.13 -15.33
CA ALA A 118 -2.83 -42.33 -15.04
C ALA A 118 -3.43 -42.61 -13.65
N ALA A 119 -3.36 -43.86 -13.18
CA ALA A 119 -3.83 -44.24 -11.85
C ALA A 119 -3.11 -43.49 -10.71
N GLN A 120 -1.89 -42.99 -10.93
CA GLN A 120 -1.14 -42.22 -9.93
C GLN A 120 -1.76 -40.86 -9.63
N LEU A 121 -2.46 -40.25 -10.60
CA LEU A 121 -3.10 -38.93 -10.44
C LEU A 121 -4.07 -38.89 -9.26
N THR A 122 -4.76 -39.99 -8.99
CA THR A 122 -5.74 -40.10 -7.88
C THR A 122 -5.14 -39.94 -6.49
N LYS A 123 -3.81 -40.11 -6.37
CA LYS A 123 -3.08 -40.04 -5.10
C LYS A 123 -2.40 -38.68 -4.87
N LEU A 124 -2.42 -37.81 -5.87
CA LEU A 124 -1.79 -36.50 -5.79
C LEU A 124 -2.71 -35.51 -5.07
N PRO A 125 -2.15 -34.51 -4.36
CA PRO A 125 -2.95 -33.42 -3.85
C PRO A 125 -3.51 -32.60 -5.03
N ASN A 126 -4.70 -32.02 -4.84
CA ASN A 126 -5.37 -31.22 -5.88
C ASN A 126 -5.51 -32.01 -7.20
N ALA A 127 -5.88 -33.30 -7.11
CA ALA A 127 -5.90 -34.26 -8.21
C ALA A 127 -6.75 -33.82 -9.41
N GLU A 128 -7.73 -32.95 -9.18
CA GLU A 128 -8.57 -32.37 -10.23
C GLU A 128 -7.84 -31.36 -11.13
N GLN A 129 -6.64 -30.93 -10.72
CA GLN A 129 -5.75 -30.06 -11.49
C GLN A 129 -4.50 -30.82 -11.96
N ALA A 130 -4.31 -32.05 -11.48
CA ALA A 130 -3.14 -32.86 -11.81
C ALA A 130 -3.26 -33.43 -13.23
N TYR A 131 -2.12 -33.50 -13.93
CA TYR A 131 -2.11 -33.92 -15.34
C TYR A 131 -0.84 -34.68 -15.74
N LEU A 132 -0.93 -35.32 -16.89
CA LEU A 132 0.13 -36.05 -17.56
C LEU A 132 0.34 -35.54 -18.99
N ILE A 133 1.61 -35.49 -19.40
CA ILE A 133 2.01 -35.42 -20.82
C ILE A 133 2.89 -36.64 -21.08
N ARG A 134 2.54 -37.49 -22.04
CA ARG A 134 3.26 -38.75 -22.31
C ARG A 134 3.49 -38.96 -23.80
N PRO A 135 4.72 -39.28 -24.24
CA PRO A 135 4.95 -39.78 -25.59
C PRO A 135 4.40 -41.21 -25.70
N VAL A 136 3.78 -41.52 -26.83
CA VAL A 136 3.27 -42.86 -27.16
C VAL A 136 3.86 -43.26 -28.49
N GLY A 137 4.87 -44.13 -28.46
CA GLY A 137 5.71 -44.38 -29.63
C GLY A 137 6.51 -43.13 -30.02
N GLU A 138 6.73 -42.95 -31.32
CA GLU A 138 7.58 -41.88 -31.87
C GLU A 138 6.79 -40.74 -32.54
N ASN A 139 5.48 -40.92 -32.74
CA ASN A 139 4.64 -40.01 -33.53
C ASN A 139 3.39 -39.52 -32.79
N ARG A 140 3.28 -39.74 -31.47
CA ARG A 140 2.12 -39.30 -30.69
C ARG A 140 2.52 -38.75 -29.33
N LEU A 141 1.87 -37.67 -28.91
CA LEU A 141 1.94 -37.10 -27.57
C LEU A 141 0.52 -37.06 -26.98
N VAL A 142 0.34 -37.55 -25.77
CA VAL A 142 -0.96 -37.60 -25.08
C VAL A 142 -0.96 -36.64 -23.90
N LEU A 143 -1.96 -35.75 -23.88
CA LEU A 143 -2.21 -34.76 -22.83
C LEU A 143 -3.47 -35.20 -22.10
N THR A 144 -3.34 -35.61 -20.84
CA THR A 144 -4.45 -36.21 -20.12
C THR A 144 -4.46 -35.87 -18.64
N ALA A 145 -5.63 -36.01 -18.02
CA ALA A 145 -5.87 -35.80 -16.60
C ALA A 145 -7.13 -36.57 -16.16
N LEU A 146 -7.47 -36.52 -14.88
CA LEU A 146 -8.73 -37.05 -14.36
C LEU A 146 -9.92 -36.09 -14.58
N ASP A 147 -9.62 -34.81 -14.75
CA ASP A 147 -10.59 -33.71 -14.84
C ASP A 147 -10.13 -32.75 -15.96
N GLU A 148 -11.08 -32.11 -16.62
CA GLU A 148 -10.84 -31.22 -17.76
C GLU A 148 -9.92 -30.03 -17.42
N ARG A 149 -9.89 -29.58 -16.16
CA ARG A 149 -8.96 -28.53 -15.70
C ARG A 149 -7.51 -28.98 -15.80
N GLY A 150 -7.21 -30.21 -15.40
CA GLY A 150 -5.87 -30.79 -15.59
C GLY A 150 -5.50 -30.92 -17.07
N VAL A 151 -6.46 -31.29 -17.94
CA VAL A 151 -6.23 -31.33 -19.40
C VAL A 151 -5.87 -29.95 -19.94
N TYR A 152 -6.57 -28.91 -19.49
CA TYR A 152 -6.27 -27.51 -19.85
C TYR A 152 -4.85 -27.11 -19.43
N TYR A 153 -4.42 -27.45 -18.20
CA TYR A 153 -3.04 -27.18 -17.75
C TYR A 153 -1.98 -28.00 -18.49
N ALA A 154 -2.29 -29.22 -18.94
CA ALA A 154 -1.41 -30.00 -19.81
C ALA A 154 -1.20 -29.31 -21.16
N ALA A 155 -2.26 -28.76 -21.75
CA ALA A 155 -2.19 -28.00 -22.99
C ALA A 155 -1.35 -26.74 -22.83
N LEU A 156 -1.58 -25.95 -21.78
CA LEU A 156 -0.78 -24.74 -21.50
C LEU A 156 0.71 -25.07 -21.31
N THR A 157 1.02 -26.16 -20.61
CA THR A 157 2.41 -26.60 -20.39
C THR A 157 3.07 -26.99 -21.70
N LEU A 158 2.37 -27.71 -22.58
CA LEU A 158 2.88 -28.02 -23.92
C LEU A 158 3.04 -26.74 -24.76
N CYS A 159 2.08 -25.82 -24.73
CA CYS A 159 2.18 -24.55 -25.44
C CYS A 159 3.44 -23.78 -25.05
N GLN A 160 3.72 -23.67 -23.74
CA GLN A 160 4.94 -23.05 -23.23
C GLN A 160 6.21 -23.77 -23.70
N LEU A 161 6.23 -25.10 -23.69
CA LEU A 161 7.35 -25.88 -24.23
C LEU A 161 7.56 -25.63 -25.74
N LEU A 162 6.49 -25.43 -26.51
CA LEU A 162 6.58 -25.24 -27.97
C LEU A 162 6.85 -23.79 -28.39
N GLU A 163 6.60 -22.80 -27.53
CA GLU A 163 6.53 -21.37 -27.86
C GLU A 163 7.74 -20.84 -28.67
N SER A 164 8.94 -21.33 -28.35
CA SER A 164 10.22 -20.95 -28.97
C SER A 164 10.76 -21.94 -29.99
N LYS A 165 9.98 -22.97 -30.34
CA LYS A 165 10.43 -24.14 -31.12
C LYS A 165 9.92 -24.16 -32.55
N PHE A 166 9.48 -23.00 -33.05
CA PHE A 166 9.06 -22.80 -34.43
C PHE A 166 10.14 -22.04 -35.20
N ALA A 167 10.56 -22.58 -36.34
CA ALA A 167 11.50 -21.95 -37.25
C ALA A 167 11.29 -22.49 -38.67
N ASP A 168 11.34 -21.62 -39.68
CA ASP A 168 11.29 -21.99 -41.10
C ASP A 168 10.11 -22.92 -41.49
N GLY A 169 8.93 -22.67 -40.90
CA GLY A 169 7.72 -23.49 -41.12
C GLY A 169 7.74 -24.87 -40.47
N LYS A 170 8.78 -25.18 -39.69
CA LYS A 170 8.92 -26.40 -38.89
C LYS A 170 8.65 -26.13 -37.41
N VAL A 171 8.39 -27.21 -36.69
CA VAL A 171 8.29 -27.23 -35.24
C VAL A 171 9.15 -28.35 -34.66
N THR A 172 9.82 -28.08 -33.55
CA THR A 172 10.52 -29.10 -32.75
C THR A 172 9.67 -29.46 -31.53
N ILE A 173 9.11 -30.67 -31.54
CA ILE A 173 8.23 -31.17 -30.46
C ILE A 173 9.06 -31.95 -29.44
N PRO A 174 8.97 -31.63 -28.14
CA PRO A 174 9.57 -32.46 -27.10
C PRO A 174 8.73 -33.72 -26.89
N LEU A 175 9.37 -34.88 -26.85
CA LEU A 175 8.74 -36.11 -26.34
C LEU A 175 8.79 -36.11 -24.80
N ALA A 176 8.13 -35.12 -24.20
CA ALA A 176 8.18 -34.85 -22.77
C ALA A 176 7.33 -35.85 -21.97
N ALA A 177 7.90 -36.35 -20.88
CA ALA A 177 7.18 -37.07 -19.84
C ALA A 177 6.96 -36.12 -18.64
N VAL A 178 5.73 -35.65 -18.45
CA VAL A 178 5.34 -34.71 -17.37
C VAL A 178 4.31 -35.34 -16.43
N MET A 179 4.52 -35.28 -15.13
CA MET A 179 3.48 -35.49 -14.12
C MET A 179 3.49 -34.31 -13.16
N ASP A 180 2.38 -33.61 -13.07
CA ASP A 180 2.36 -32.29 -12.44
C ASP A 180 1.04 -32.01 -11.72
N TRP A 181 1.12 -31.22 -10.65
CA TRP A 181 0.03 -30.84 -9.76
C TRP A 181 0.44 -29.61 -8.92
N PRO A 182 -0.50 -28.75 -8.49
CA PRO A 182 -0.18 -27.58 -7.69
C PRO A 182 -0.03 -27.88 -6.19
N ASP A 183 0.75 -27.07 -5.47
CA ASP A 183 0.82 -27.06 -4.01
C ASP A 183 -0.42 -26.43 -3.38
N LEU A 184 -0.81 -25.21 -3.81
CA LEU A 184 -2.06 -24.56 -3.39
C LEU A 184 -3.22 -24.93 -4.31
N ALA A 185 -4.37 -25.30 -3.74
CA ALA A 185 -5.55 -25.68 -4.50
C ALA A 185 -6.12 -24.49 -5.30
N GLU A 186 -6.12 -23.30 -4.70
CA GLU A 186 -6.61 -22.07 -5.31
C GLU A 186 -5.54 -20.98 -5.29
N ARG A 187 -5.30 -20.37 -6.45
CA ARG A 187 -4.22 -19.41 -6.71
C ARG A 187 -4.78 -18.31 -7.59
N GLY A 188 -4.97 -17.12 -7.02
CA GLY A 188 -5.74 -16.10 -7.70
C GLY A 188 -5.46 -14.71 -7.21
N LEU A 189 -6.28 -13.78 -7.70
CA LEU A 189 -6.17 -12.37 -7.42
C LEU A 189 -7.55 -11.77 -7.11
N TRP A 190 -7.54 -10.60 -6.48
CA TRP A 190 -8.70 -9.73 -6.40
C TRP A 190 -8.33 -8.27 -6.72
N GLY A 191 -9.33 -7.51 -7.18
CA GLY A 191 -9.15 -6.11 -7.55
C GLY A 191 -8.44 -5.90 -8.90
N GLY A 192 -8.12 -4.64 -9.19
CA GLY A 192 -7.49 -4.25 -10.45
C GLY A 192 -8.22 -4.78 -11.69
N ASN A 193 -7.47 -5.29 -12.67
CA ASN A 193 -8.00 -5.92 -13.88
C ASN A 193 -8.16 -7.45 -13.76
N ALA A 194 -7.93 -8.05 -12.58
CA ALA A 194 -8.03 -9.50 -12.39
C ALA A 194 -9.35 -10.13 -12.90
N PRO A 195 -10.55 -9.51 -12.69
CA PRO A 195 -11.80 -10.07 -13.20
C PRO A 195 -11.86 -10.19 -14.72
N THR A 196 -11.03 -9.45 -15.45
CA THR A 196 -11.08 -9.30 -16.91
C THR A 196 -9.82 -9.77 -17.63
N ASP A 197 -8.83 -10.30 -16.91
CA ASP A 197 -7.52 -10.76 -17.46
C ASP A 197 -7.42 -12.29 -17.39
N THR A 198 -8.55 -12.97 -17.64
CA THR A 198 -8.75 -14.41 -17.45
C THR A 198 -7.72 -15.25 -18.19
N GLU A 199 -7.52 -14.99 -19.48
CA GLU A 199 -6.63 -15.76 -20.34
C GLU A 199 -5.17 -15.62 -19.88
N TRP A 200 -4.76 -14.41 -19.51
CA TRP A 200 -3.41 -14.17 -19.01
C TRP A 200 -3.20 -14.84 -17.66
N MET A 201 -4.13 -14.72 -16.72
CA MET A 201 -4.04 -15.40 -15.42
C MET A 201 -3.97 -16.92 -15.60
N SER A 202 -4.83 -17.47 -16.48
CA SER A 202 -4.88 -18.90 -16.77
C SER A 202 -3.62 -19.41 -17.46
N ALA A 203 -3.00 -18.62 -18.34
CA ALA A 203 -1.70 -18.93 -18.97
C ALA A 203 -0.55 -19.06 -17.95
N HIS A 204 -0.71 -18.49 -16.75
CA HIS A 204 0.19 -18.67 -15.60
C HIS A 204 -0.29 -19.75 -14.63
N LYS A 205 -1.35 -20.49 -14.97
CA LYS A 205 -2.03 -21.47 -14.11
C LYS A 205 -2.58 -20.89 -12.80
N LEU A 206 -2.85 -19.58 -12.76
CA LEU A 206 -3.75 -19.00 -11.76
C LEU A 206 -5.18 -19.41 -12.09
N ASN A 207 -5.97 -19.77 -11.08
CA ASN A 207 -7.26 -20.43 -11.24
C ASN A 207 -8.37 -19.79 -10.40
N LEU A 208 -8.16 -18.58 -9.89
CA LEU A 208 -9.15 -17.87 -9.08
C LEU A 208 -9.14 -16.37 -9.37
N ALA A 209 -10.33 -15.79 -9.50
CA ALA A 209 -10.55 -14.37 -9.30
C ALA A 209 -11.76 -14.17 -8.37
N GLU A 210 -11.59 -13.34 -7.35
CA GLU A 210 -12.70 -12.92 -6.50
C GLU A 210 -13.19 -11.52 -6.90
N VAL A 211 -14.50 -11.38 -7.11
CA VAL A 211 -15.08 -10.23 -7.80
C VAL A 211 -16.34 -9.76 -7.08
N HIS A 212 -16.47 -8.47 -6.83
CA HIS A 212 -17.68 -7.91 -6.20
C HIS A 212 -18.95 -8.23 -7.00
N CYS A 213 -19.95 -8.77 -6.32
CA CYS A 213 -21.31 -8.80 -6.82
C CYS A 213 -22.00 -7.45 -6.57
N GLN A 214 -23.20 -7.29 -7.11
CA GLN A 214 -24.00 -6.07 -6.96
C GLN A 214 -25.25 -6.34 -6.11
N PRO A 215 -25.15 -6.29 -4.77
CA PRO A 215 -26.31 -6.42 -3.90
C PRO A 215 -27.14 -5.13 -3.87
N SER A 216 -28.45 -5.26 -3.70
CA SER A 216 -29.40 -4.15 -3.54
C SER A 216 -30.61 -4.59 -2.72
N VAL A 217 -31.37 -3.63 -2.19
CA VAL A 217 -32.64 -3.84 -1.49
C VAL A 217 -33.74 -3.08 -2.24
N ALA A 218 -34.67 -3.82 -2.82
CA ALA A 218 -35.80 -3.25 -3.53
C ALA A 218 -36.79 -2.55 -2.56
N PRO A 219 -37.60 -1.59 -3.05
CA PRO A 219 -38.59 -0.90 -2.21
C PRO A 219 -39.62 -1.80 -1.52
N ASP A 220 -39.82 -3.01 -2.02
CA ASP A 220 -40.70 -4.03 -1.43
C ASP A 220 -40.08 -4.77 -0.23
N GLY A 221 -38.81 -4.47 0.09
CA GLY A 221 -38.07 -5.07 1.20
C GLY A 221 -37.29 -6.33 0.84
N ASN A 222 -37.25 -6.74 -0.44
CA ASN A 222 -36.49 -7.90 -0.89
C ASN A 222 -35.06 -7.54 -1.30
N GLY A 223 -34.11 -8.36 -0.88
CA GLY A 223 -32.73 -8.29 -1.34
C GLY A 223 -32.56 -8.91 -2.73
N HIS A 224 -31.82 -8.24 -3.60
CA HIS A 224 -31.38 -8.75 -4.90
C HIS A 224 -29.87 -8.71 -5.06
N ALA A 225 -29.27 -9.70 -5.74
CA ALA A 225 -27.84 -9.73 -6.01
C ALA A 225 -27.52 -10.24 -7.42
N VAL A 226 -26.79 -9.42 -8.18
CA VAL A 226 -26.38 -9.74 -9.56
C VAL A 226 -24.88 -10.04 -9.63
N PHE A 227 -24.53 -11.04 -10.43
CA PHE A 227 -23.16 -11.38 -10.79
C PHE A 227 -23.06 -11.61 -12.30
N LYS A 228 -21.94 -11.21 -12.91
CA LYS A 228 -21.80 -11.21 -14.38
C LYS A 228 -21.53 -12.62 -14.90
N GLN A 229 -22.50 -13.19 -15.60
CA GLN A 229 -22.42 -14.54 -16.15
C GLN A 229 -21.30 -14.69 -17.18
N GLU A 230 -21.00 -13.63 -17.94
CA GLU A 230 -19.95 -13.64 -18.94
C GLU A 230 -18.57 -13.87 -18.30
N LEU A 231 -18.35 -13.35 -17.09
CA LEU A 231 -17.09 -13.58 -16.36
C LEU A 231 -16.98 -15.03 -15.88
N ILE A 232 -18.07 -15.61 -15.37
CA ILE A 232 -18.10 -17.00 -14.91
C ILE A 232 -17.78 -17.93 -16.06
N GLU A 233 -18.43 -17.73 -17.21
CA GLU A 233 -18.25 -18.59 -18.37
C GLU A 233 -16.85 -18.45 -18.97
N ALA A 234 -16.34 -17.22 -19.10
CA ALA A 234 -14.97 -16.98 -19.53
C ALA A 234 -13.96 -17.65 -18.60
N GLY A 235 -14.14 -17.52 -17.27
CA GLY A 235 -13.29 -18.19 -16.29
C GLY A 235 -13.34 -19.71 -16.43
N ARG A 236 -14.54 -20.29 -16.44
CA ARG A 236 -14.76 -21.74 -16.51
C ARG A 236 -14.08 -22.37 -17.71
N LEU A 237 -14.22 -21.77 -18.89
CA LEU A 237 -13.61 -22.24 -20.13
C LEU A 237 -12.07 -22.24 -20.10
N HIS A 238 -11.45 -21.44 -19.22
CA HIS A 238 -9.99 -21.35 -19.05
C HIS A 238 -9.51 -21.93 -17.71
N ALA A 239 -10.32 -22.81 -17.09
CA ALA A 239 -10.01 -23.43 -15.80
C ALA A 239 -9.72 -22.40 -14.67
N LEU A 240 -10.43 -21.28 -14.68
CA LEU A 240 -10.36 -20.21 -13.70
C LEU A 240 -11.73 -20.00 -13.02
N LYS A 241 -11.75 -20.02 -11.70
CA LYS A 241 -12.96 -19.89 -10.88
C LYS A 241 -13.26 -18.42 -10.58
N MET A 242 -14.47 -17.97 -10.89
CA MET A 242 -14.98 -16.65 -10.49
C MET A 242 -15.80 -16.79 -9.20
N VAL A 243 -15.38 -16.12 -8.12
CA VAL A 243 -16.10 -16.15 -6.84
C VAL A 243 -16.72 -14.78 -6.55
N PRO A 244 -18.06 -14.69 -6.45
CA PRO A 244 -18.73 -13.46 -6.04
C PRO A 244 -18.40 -13.06 -4.59
N ILE A 245 -18.08 -11.78 -4.41
CA ILE A 245 -17.85 -11.13 -3.11
C ILE A 245 -19.08 -10.30 -2.73
N ILE A 246 -19.68 -10.60 -1.58
CA ILE A 246 -20.49 -9.64 -0.83
C ILE A 246 -19.51 -8.77 -0.02
N HIS A 247 -19.55 -7.46 -0.28
CA HIS A 247 -18.59 -6.48 0.27
C HIS A 247 -18.63 -6.40 1.80
N HIS A 248 -17.69 -5.64 2.39
CA HIS A 248 -17.60 -5.45 3.85
C HIS A 248 -18.96 -5.09 4.46
N LEU A 249 -19.38 -5.82 5.49
CA LEU A 249 -20.73 -5.71 6.06
C LEU A 249 -21.06 -4.35 6.70
N ASP A 250 -20.04 -3.55 7.01
CA ASP A 250 -20.16 -2.15 7.46
C ASP A 250 -20.22 -1.13 6.30
N GLN A 251 -20.07 -1.57 5.05
CA GLN A 251 -20.02 -0.73 3.85
C GLN A 251 -21.20 -0.99 2.89
N LEU A 252 -22.32 -1.50 3.41
CA LEU A 252 -23.50 -1.86 2.61
C LEU A 252 -24.53 -0.72 2.45
N GLU A 253 -24.25 0.50 2.89
CA GLU A 253 -25.21 1.62 2.77
C GLU A 253 -25.63 1.89 1.32
N GLY A 254 -24.70 1.72 0.36
CA GLY A 254 -24.97 1.86 -1.08
C GLY A 254 -25.96 0.84 -1.66
N THR A 255 -26.41 -0.14 -0.88
CA THR A 255 -27.40 -1.15 -1.29
C THR A 255 -28.85 -0.73 -1.05
N ASP A 256 -29.11 0.49 -0.57
CA ASP A 256 -30.41 0.97 -0.08
C ASP A 256 -30.93 0.31 1.22
N ILE A 257 -30.12 -0.53 1.87
CA ILE A 257 -30.53 -1.27 3.07
C ILE A 257 -31.11 -0.38 4.17
N PHE A 258 -30.50 0.77 4.46
CA PHE A 258 -30.97 1.69 5.49
C PHE A 258 -32.10 2.62 5.03
N ARG A 259 -32.30 2.76 3.72
CA ARG A 259 -33.45 3.49 3.16
C ARG A 259 -34.73 2.67 3.38
N VAL A 260 -34.65 1.37 3.17
CA VAL A 260 -35.79 0.45 3.30
C VAL A 260 -35.97 -0.04 4.74
N PHE A 261 -34.88 -0.31 5.45
CA PHE A 261 -34.87 -0.77 6.83
C PHE A 261 -33.99 0.14 7.72
N PRO A 262 -34.46 1.36 8.05
CA PRO A 262 -33.69 2.31 8.86
C PRO A 262 -33.31 1.75 10.24
N ASP A 263 -34.15 0.88 10.78
CA ASP A 263 -33.94 0.22 12.06
C ASP A 263 -32.74 -0.74 12.07
N LEU A 264 -32.18 -1.12 10.92
CA LEU A 264 -30.98 -1.95 10.87
C LEU A 264 -29.69 -1.18 11.17
N ARG A 265 -29.74 0.16 11.20
CA ARG A 265 -28.59 0.98 11.61
C ARG A 265 -28.19 0.63 13.05
N GLY A 266 -26.92 0.33 13.25
CA GLY A 266 -26.38 0.01 14.58
C GLY A 266 -26.52 1.19 15.53
N VAL A 267 -26.88 0.91 16.78
CA VAL A 267 -27.14 1.94 17.79
C VAL A 267 -25.90 2.18 18.65
N GLY A 268 -25.67 3.43 19.05
CA GLY A 268 -24.63 3.80 20.01
C GLY A 268 -23.29 4.20 19.39
N PRO A 269 -22.39 4.78 20.20
CA PRO A 269 -21.16 5.40 19.70
C PRO A 269 -20.21 4.39 19.04
N LYS A 270 -20.14 3.15 19.54
CA LYS A 270 -19.31 2.08 18.96
C LYS A 270 -19.84 1.53 17.62
N ALA A 271 -21.08 1.84 17.25
CA ALA A 271 -21.63 1.47 15.95
C ALA A 271 -21.30 2.51 14.87
N ARG A 272 -20.88 3.73 15.25
CA ARG A 272 -20.47 4.77 14.31
C ARG A 272 -18.96 4.67 14.10
N LEU A 273 -18.56 4.15 12.94
CA LEU A 273 -17.16 3.88 12.60
C LEU A 273 -16.49 5.13 12.06
N SER A 274 -17.22 5.91 11.26
CA SER A 274 -16.79 7.23 10.76
C SER A 274 -18.01 8.13 10.54
N ASP A 275 -17.81 9.31 9.96
CA ASP A 275 -18.92 10.19 9.56
C ASP A 275 -19.79 9.60 8.44
N SER A 276 -19.24 8.64 7.68
CA SER A 276 -19.91 8.02 6.54
C SER A 276 -20.09 6.50 6.67
N LEU A 277 -19.65 5.88 7.77
CA LEU A 277 -19.75 4.44 7.99
C LEU A 277 -20.37 4.11 9.36
N GLN A 278 -21.32 3.19 9.34
CA GLN A 278 -22.05 2.74 10.52
C GLN A 278 -22.32 1.25 10.45
N SER A 279 -22.02 0.52 11.52
CA SER A 279 -22.25 -0.93 11.60
C SER A 279 -23.74 -1.28 11.46
N ILE A 280 -24.03 -2.42 10.85
CA ILE A 280 -25.38 -3.01 10.80
C ILE A 280 -25.67 -3.78 12.10
N CYS A 281 -26.91 -3.73 12.56
CA CYS A 281 -27.38 -4.53 13.69
C CYS A 281 -27.68 -5.98 13.27
N TYR A 282 -26.74 -6.90 13.51
CA TYR A 282 -26.91 -8.32 13.17
C TYR A 282 -27.65 -9.16 14.21
N SER A 283 -28.09 -8.58 15.34
CA SER A 283 -29.07 -9.25 16.22
C SER A 283 -30.48 -9.28 15.62
N LYS A 284 -30.76 -8.41 14.64
CA LYS A 284 -32.06 -8.34 13.98
C LYS A 284 -32.18 -9.43 12.91
N PRO A 285 -33.22 -10.28 12.95
CA PRO A 285 -33.41 -11.35 11.95
C PRO A 285 -33.46 -10.86 10.50
N GLN A 286 -33.94 -9.64 10.28
CA GLN A 286 -34.03 -9.04 8.95
C GLN A 286 -32.66 -8.89 8.28
N SER A 287 -31.58 -8.65 9.04
CA SER A 287 -30.22 -8.57 8.49
C SER A 287 -29.77 -9.91 7.90
N ALA A 288 -30.01 -11.01 8.63
CA ALA A 288 -29.72 -12.37 8.14
C ALA A 288 -30.63 -12.77 6.97
N LYS A 289 -31.90 -12.33 6.96
CA LYS A 289 -32.84 -12.56 5.86
C LYS A 289 -32.36 -11.92 4.55
N LEU A 290 -31.92 -10.66 4.59
CA LEU A 290 -31.40 -9.97 3.39
C LEU A 290 -30.13 -10.64 2.85
N LEU A 291 -29.19 -10.99 3.73
CA LEU A 291 -28.04 -11.80 3.35
C LEU A 291 -28.47 -13.13 2.71
N GLY A 292 -29.47 -13.80 3.27
CA GLY A 292 -30.01 -15.06 2.75
C GLY A 292 -30.61 -14.90 1.35
N GLN A 293 -31.34 -13.81 1.09
CA GLN A 293 -31.90 -13.51 -0.23
C GLN A 293 -30.79 -13.29 -1.26
N TRP A 294 -29.80 -12.46 -0.95
CA TRP A 294 -28.64 -12.23 -1.83
C TRP A 294 -27.87 -13.53 -2.13
N MET A 295 -27.55 -14.32 -1.11
CA MET A 295 -26.83 -15.58 -1.28
C MET A 295 -27.65 -16.61 -2.07
N THR A 296 -28.96 -16.66 -1.88
CA THR A 296 -29.84 -17.60 -2.60
C THR A 296 -29.92 -17.24 -4.09
N GLU A 297 -30.07 -15.96 -4.42
CA GLU A 297 -30.12 -15.53 -5.84
C GLU A 297 -28.77 -15.77 -6.54
N LEU A 298 -27.66 -15.51 -5.86
CA LEU A 298 -26.33 -15.86 -6.38
C LEU A 298 -26.16 -17.38 -6.52
N ALA A 299 -26.71 -18.18 -5.60
CA ALA A 299 -26.60 -19.65 -5.65
C ALA A 299 -27.46 -20.32 -6.73
N GLN A 300 -28.50 -19.63 -7.22
CA GLN A 300 -29.30 -20.07 -8.36
C GLN A 300 -28.63 -19.80 -9.70
N GLN A 301 -27.62 -18.92 -9.73
CA GLN A 301 -26.89 -18.62 -10.95
C GLN A 301 -26.02 -19.82 -11.37
N PRO A 302 -26.05 -20.21 -12.66
CA PRO A 302 -25.25 -21.33 -13.16
C PRO A 302 -23.76 -21.17 -12.83
N HIS A 303 -23.11 -22.28 -12.48
CA HIS A 303 -21.68 -22.38 -12.22
C HIS A 303 -21.10 -21.54 -11.06
N VAL A 304 -21.94 -20.79 -10.32
CA VAL A 304 -21.54 -20.24 -9.02
C VAL A 304 -21.46 -21.39 -8.00
N THR A 305 -20.26 -21.65 -7.50
CA THR A 305 -19.97 -22.76 -6.57
C THR A 305 -19.59 -22.30 -5.18
N ASP A 306 -19.07 -21.08 -5.07
CA ASP A 306 -18.61 -20.46 -3.83
C ASP A 306 -19.10 -19.01 -3.76
N LEU A 307 -19.26 -18.54 -2.53
CA LEU A 307 -19.53 -17.14 -2.19
C LEU A 307 -18.51 -16.69 -1.15
N CYS A 308 -17.98 -15.47 -1.29
CA CYS A 308 -17.13 -14.86 -0.28
C CYS A 308 -17.86 -13.69 0.38
N VAL A 309 -17.96 -13.70 1.71
CA VAL A 309 -18.53 -12.58 2.46
C VAL A 309 -17.42 -11.92 3.25
N TRP A 310 -17.26 -10.63 3.05
CA TRP A 310 -16.32 -9.84 3.81
C TRP A 310 -16.97 -9.35 5.09
N LEU A 311 -16.51 -9.86 6.25
CA LEU A 311 -16.94 -9.33 7.54
C LEU A 311 -16.57 -7.85 7.64
N SER A 312 -17.17 -7.13 8.60
CA SER A 312 -16.92 -5.70 8.73
C SER A 312 -15.42 -5.38 8.81
N GLU A 313 -15.00 -4.38 8.03
CA GLU A 313 -13.58 -4.03 7.89
C GLU A 313 -13.03 -3.49 9.21
N ASP A 314 -13.78 -2.60 9.87
CA ASP A 314 -13.39 -1.94 11.11
C ASP A 314 -14.05 -2.57 12.36
N PRO A 315 -13.44 -2.38 13.56
CA PRO A 315 -14.04 -2.86 14.80
C PRO A 315 -15.26 -2.01 15.20
N GLY A 316 -16.46 -2.56 14.99
CA GLY A 316 -17.74 -1.96 15.37
C GLY A 316 -18.51 -2.75 16.43
N GLN A 317 -19.50 -2.11 17.08
CA GLN A 317 -20.46 -2.80 17.96
C GLN A 317 -21.79 -2.06 18.05
N CYS A 318 -22.88 -2.71 17.63
CA CYS A 318 -24.23 -2.24 17.93
C CYS A 318 -24.54 -2.40 19.44
N ALA A 319 -25.11 -1.35 20.04
CA ALA A 319 -25.48 -1.26 21.45
C ALA A 319 -27.01 -1.26 21.68
N CYS A 320 -27.80 -1.81 20.75
CA CYS A 320 -29.22 -2.05 21.03
C CYS A 320 -29.37 -3.04 22.19
N GLU A 321 -30.54 -3.06 22.83
CA GLU A 321 -30.82 -3.90 24.00
C GLU A 321 -30.45 -5.38 23.79
N GLN A 322 -30.77 -5.92 22.62
CA GLN A 322 -30.46 -7.32 22.28
C GLN A 322 -28.94 -7.56 22.17
N CYS A 323 -28.20 -6.71 21.47
CA CYS A 323 -26.75 -6.82 21.35
C CYS A 323 -26.06 -6.63 22.70
N ALA A 324 -26.53 -5.66 23.50
CA ALA A 324 -26.00 -5.39 24.83
C ALA A 324 -26.22 -6.58 25.77
N ALA A 325 -27.39 -7.23 25.71
CA ALA A 325 -27.70 -8.42 26.50
C ALA A 325 -26.90 -9.64 26.04
N ALA A 326 -26.69 -9.82 24.74
CA ALA A 326 -26.01 -10.99 24.18
C ALA A 326 -24.51 -11.04 24.52
N LYS A 327 -23.87 -9.89 24.80
CA LYS A 327 -22.42 -9.75 25.08
C LYS A 327 -21.53 -10.47 24.06
N THR A 328 -22.04 -10.65 22.85
CA THR A 328 -21.35 -11.36 21.76
C THR A 328 -20.71 -10.31 20.87
N PRO A 329 -19.42 -10.43 20.51
CA PRO A 329 -18.78 -9.50 19.59
C PRO A 329 -19.54 -9.40 18.27
N GLN A 330 -19.61 -8.18 17.73
CA GLN A 330 -20.26 -7.87 16.46
C GLN A 330 -19.89 -8.85 15.33
N HIS A 331 -18.61 -9.12 15.10
CA HIS A 331 -18.17 -10.03 14.03
C HIS A 331 -18.61 -11.49 14.23
N VAL A 332 -18.85 -11.91 15.48
CA VAL A 332 -19.42 -13.25 15.77
C VAL A 332 -20.91 -13.28 15.42
N LEU A 333 -21.65 -12.17 15.62
CA LEU A 333 -23.04 -12.04 15.17
C LEU A 333 -23.12 -12.04 13.64
N GLU A 334 -22.21 -11.32 12.98
CA GLU A 334 -22.08 -11.31 11.52
C GLU A 334 -21.82 -12.69 10.97
N ALA A 335 -20.80 -13.39 11.46
CA ALA A 335 -20.48 -14.75 11.03
C ALA A 335 -21.70 -15.69 11.19
N LYS A 336 -22.39 -15.63 12.33
CA LYS A 336 -23.62 -16.43 12.55
C LYS A 336 -24.73 -16.08 11.56
N ALA A 337 -24.92 -14.80 11.25
CA ALA A 337 -25.90 -14.36 10.25
C ALA A 337 -25.54 -14.85 8.84
N CYS A 338 -24.27 -14.77 8.45
CA CYS A 338 -23.78 -15.29 7.17
C CYS A 338 -23.96 -16.82 7.08
N ILE A 339 -23.68 -17.56 8.13
CA ILE A 339 -23.86 -19.03 8.17
C ILE A 339 -25.34 -19.39 8.06
N ALA A 340 -26.22 -18.66 8.74
CA ALA A 340 -27.66 -18.86 8.63
C ALA A 340 -28.16 -18.57 7.20
N ALA A 341 -27.71 -17.46 6.60
CA ALA A 341 -28.00 -17.09 5.22
C ALA A 341 -27.50 -18.13 4.20
N TRP A 342 -26.27 -18.62 4.37
CA TRP A 342 -25.69 -19.65 3.51
C TRP A 342 -26.47 -20.97 3.56
N ARG A 343 -26.98 -21.36 4.72
CA ARG A 343 -27.85 -22.56 4.84
C ARG A 343 -29.13 -22.43 4.03
N GLU A 344 -29.67 -21.24 3.85
CA GLU A 344 -30.81 -21.00 2.95
C GLU A 344 -30.39 -21.18 1.48
N ALA A 345 -29.23 -20.63 1.09
CA ALA A 345 -28.67 -20.85 -0.24
C ALA A 345 -28.39 -22.33 -0.53
N CYS A 346 -27.97 -23.11 0.47
CA CYS A 346 -27.80 -24.56 0.33
C CYS A 346 -29.11 -25.32 0.03
N LYS A 347 -30.29 -24.76 0.31
CA LYS A 347 -31.58 -25.39 -0.03
C LYS A 347 -31.82 -25.39 -1.54
N VAL A 348 -31.31 -24.38 -2.25
CA VAL A 348 -31.42 -24.28 -3.72
C VAL A 348 -30.19 -24.86 -4.43
N ASN A 349 -29.02 -24.82 -3.78
CA ASN A 349 -27.78 -25.41 -4.28
C ASN A 349 -27.01 -26.11 -3.15
N PRO A 350 -27.25 -27.42 -2.92
CA PRO A 350 -26.61 -28.17 -1.83
C PRO A 350 -25.08 -28.20 -1.85
N GLY A 351 -24.47 -27.93 -3.01
CA GLY A 351 -23.01 -27.88 -3.17
C GLY A 351 -22.38 -26.54 -2.81
N MET A 352 -23.19 -25.49 -2.61
CA MET A 352 -22.73 -24.12 -2.40
C MET A 352 -21.77 -24.01 -1.21
N LYS A 353 -20.62 -23.35 -1.41
CA LYS A 353 -19.62 -23.07 -0.36
C LYS A 353 -19.67 -21.62 0.10
N LEU A 354 -19.45 -21.41 1.39
CA LEU A 354 -19.29 -20.08 1.98
C LEU A 354 -17.83 -19.89 2.42
N ARG A 355 -17.27 -18.74 2.07
CA ARG A 355 -16.03 -18.19 2.63
C ARG A 355 -16.36 -16.98 3.50
N LEU A 356 -15.83 -16.95 4.71
CA LEU A 356 -15.84 -15.75 5.56
C LEU A 356 -14.45 -15.13 5.55
N LEU A 357 -14.35 -13.87 5.11
CA LEU A 357 -13.11 -13.11 5.20
C LEU A 357 -13.00 -12.45 6.58
N LEU A 358 -12.00 -12.89 7.33
CA LEU A 358 -11.50 -12.19 8.51
C LEU A 358 -10.78 -10.92 8.06
N THR A 359 -10.97 -9.84 8.79
CA THR A 359 -10.45 -8.49 8.52
C THR A 359 -9.62 -7.96 9.69
N GLN A 360 -9.04 -6.77 9.55
CA GLN A 360 -8.41 -6.06 10.68
C GLN A 360 -9.40 -5.84 11.85
N GLY A 361 -10.69 -5.61 11.57
CA GLY A 361 -11.72 -5.47 12.59
C GLY A 361 -11.97 -6.75 13.40
N THR A 362 -11.78 -7.91 12.77
CA THR A 362 -11.94 -9.23 13.44
C THR A 362 -10.73 -9.65 14.28
N TYR A 363 -9.57 -8.99 14.12
CA TYR A 363 -8.28 -9.50 14.63
C TYR A 363 -8.31 -9.91 16.11
N ALA A 364 -8.90 -9.07 16.96
CA ALA A 364 -8.98 -9.30 18.41
C ALA A 364 -9.96 -10.40 18.84
N VAL A 365 -10.81 -10.89 17.93
CA VAL A 365 -11.87 -11.87 18.19
C VAL A 365 -11.87 -13.03 17.18
N ASN A 366 -10.77 -13.21 16.44
CA ASN A 366 -10.65 -14.25 15.43
C ASN A 366 -10.89 -15.65 16.01
N ASP A 367 -10.39 -15.92 17.21
CA ASP A 367 -10.64 -17.18 17.94
C ASP A 367 -12.14 -17.48 18.08
N GLN A 368 -12.94 -16.46 18.41
CA GLN A 368 -14.38 -16.56 18.60
C GLN A 368 -15.13 -16.70 17.26
N VAL A 369 -14.70 -15.99 16.21
CA VAL A 369 -15.28 -16.13 14.86
C VAL A 369 -15.00 -17.52 14.30
N LEU A 370 -13.76 -18.00 14.42
CA LEU A 370 -13.35 -19.35 14.00
C LEU A 370 -14.13 -20.44 14.75
N ALA A 371 -14.36 -20.26 16.06
CA ALA A 371 -15.16 -21.17 16.87
C ALA A 371 -16.65 -21.20 16.47
N ALA A 372 -17.18 -20.08 15.97
CA ALA A 372 -18.56 -20.00 15.49
C ALA A 372 -18.75 -20.62 14.09
N ALA A 373 -17.69 -20.73 13.29
CA ALA A 373 -17.74 -21.25 11.93
C ALA A 373 -17.63 -22.79 11.88
N PRO A 374 -18.65 -23.51 11.39
CA PRO A 374 -18.62 -24.97 11.31
C PRO A 374 -17.59 -25.45 10.26
N PRO A 375 -17.15 -26.72 10.30
CA PRO A 375 -16.08 -27.24 9.46
C PRO A 375 -16.27 -27.04 7.95
N GLU A 376 -17.50 -27.00 7.47
CA GLU A 376 -17.86 -26.84 6.07
C GLU A 376 -17.72 -25.39 5.56
N VAL A 377 -17.57 -24.42 6.46
CA VAL A 377 -17.36 -23.01 6.13
C VAL A 377 -15.86 -22.73 6.04
N ASN A 378 -15.49 -22.19 4.90
CA ASN A 378 -14.13 -21.79 4.56
C ASN A 378 -13.80 -20.45 5.22
N ILE A 379 -12.55 -20.26 5.62
CA ILE A 379 -12.07 -19.01 6.23
C ILE A 379 -10.99 -18.40 5.35
N SER A 380 -11.06 -17.10 5.13
CA SER A 380 -10.02 -16.30 4.48
C SER A 380 -9.49 -15.25 5.44
N TYR A 381 -8.22 -14.84 5.30
CA TYR A 381 -7.61 -13.83 6.16
C TYR A 381 -7.10 -12.61 5.36
N TYR A 382 -7.56 -11.44 5.77
CA TYR A 382 -7.11 -10.12 5.35
C TYR A 382 -6.86 -9.24 6.59
N ASP A 383 -5.83 -8.40 6.52
CA ASP A 383 -5.61 -7.32 7.48
C ASP A 383 -4.74 -6.27 6.79
N GLY A 384 -5.29 -5.06 6.58
CA GLY A 384 -4.60 -3.99 5.85
C GLY A 384 -3.24 -3.57 6.43
N GLY A 385 -2.96 -3.89 7.70
CA GLY A 385 -1.67 -3.63 8.35
C GLY A 385 -0.75 -4.85 8.47
N ARG A 386 -1.20 -6.06 8.09
CA ARG A 386 -0.42 -7.32 8.24
C ARG A 386 -0.35 -8.17 6.99
N THR A 387 -1.41 -8.22 6.19
CA THR A 387 -1.40 -8.93 4.91
C THR A 387 -1.01 -8.01 3.76
N TYR A 388 -1.26 -6.71 3.88
CA TYR A 388 -0.74 -5.67 2.98
C TYR A 388 0.54 -5.05 3.54
N ASP A 389 1.49 -5.94 3.83
CA ASP A 389 2.76 -5.60 4.45
C ASP A 389 3.92 -6.26 3.68
N SER A 390 4.93 -5.45 3.39
CA SER A 390 6.18 -5.87 2.74
C SER A 390 7.27 -6.24 3.73
N SER A 391 6.98 -6.21 5.05
CA SER A 391 7.93 -6.62 6.07
C SER A 391 8.34 -8.10 5.92
N ARG A 392 9.33 -8.52 6.70
CA ARG A 392 9.76 -9.92 6.83
C ARG A 392 8.98 -10.65 7.93
N ASP A 393 8.07 -9.98 8.61
CA ASP A 393 7.28 -10.56 9.70
C ASP A 393 6.35 -11.65 9.12
N PRO A 394 6.17 -12.80 9.79
CA PRO A 394 5.25 -13.85 9.32
C PRO A 394 3.83 -13.30 9.20
N MET A 395 3.19 -13.55 8.05
CA MET A 395 1.84 -13.06 7.79
C MET A 395 0.79 -13.95 8.46
N ILE A 396 1.03 -15.27 8.50
CA ILE A 396 0.14 -16.23 9.13
C ILE A 396 0.61 -16.48 10.56
N TYR A 397 -0.12 -15.92 11.52
CA TYR A 397 0.21 -16.01 12.95
C TYR A 397 -0.32 -17.32 13.58
N PRO A 398 0.15 -17.72 14.78
CA PRO A 398 -0.04 -19.07 15.31
C PRO A 398 -1.48 -19.60 15.37
N LEU A 399 -2.47 -18.74 15.63
CA LEU A 399 -3.88 -19.15 15.65
C LEU A 399 -4.34 -19.70 14.29
N LEU A 400 -4.04 -18.96 13.21
CA LEU A 400 -4.43 -19.33 11.85
C LEU A 400 -3.59 -20.49 11.31
N GLU A 401 -2.30 -20.54 11.66
CA GLU A 401 -1.45 -21.68 11.33
C GLU A 401 -1.98 -22.98 11.95
N ASN A 402 -2.36 -22.96 13.23
CA ASN A 402 -2.96 -24.12 13.89
C ASN A 402 -4.31 -24.51 13.27
N PHE A 403 -5.12 -23.52 12.86
CA PHE A 403 -6.38 -23.75 12.17
C PHE A 403 -6.16 -24.49 10.83
N ALA A 404 -5.23 -24.03 10.00
CA ALA A 404 -4.89 -24.66 8.73
C ALA A 404 -4.27 -26.07 8.91
N LYS A 405 -3.32 -26.22 9.84
CA LYS A 405 -2.71 -27.52 10.17
C LYS A 405 -3.71 -28.54 10.72
N GLY A 406 -4.81 -28.08 11.30
CA GLY A 406 -5.96 -28.91 11.70
C GLY A 406 -6.77 -29.47 10.52
N GLY A 407 -6.39 -29.20 9.28
CA GLY A 407 -7.07 -29.65 8.06
C GLY A 407 -8.26 -28.78 7.66
N ARG A 408 -8.43 -27.60 8.30
CA ARG A 408 -9.46 -26.63 7.91
C ARG A 408 -8.99 -25.80 6.72
N TRP A 409 -9.91 -25.43 5.84
CA TRP A 409 -9.62 -24.58 4.69
C TRP A 409 -9.30 -23.15 5.14
N LEU A 410 -8.09 -22.68 4.80
CA LEU A 410 -7.64 -21.32 5.06
C LEU A 410 -7.12 -20.66 3.77
N GLY A 411 -7.66 -19.49 3.45
CA GLY A 411 -7.17 -18.58 2.42
C GLY A 411 -6.50 -17.34 3.00
N VAL A 412 -5.73 -16.63 2.17
CA VAL A 412 -5.06 -15.37 2.55
C VAL A 412 -5.10 -14.34 1.43
N TYR A 413 -5.20 -13.07 1.79
CA TYR A 413 -5.23 -11.91 0.89
C TYR A 413 -3.95 -11.08 1.06
N PRO A 414 -2.81 -11.53 0.52
CA PRO A 414 -1.55 -10.80 0.62
C PRO A 414 -1.44 -9.75 -0.48
N GLN A 415 -0.61 -8.75 -0.26
CA GLN A 415 -0.14 -7.92 -1.37
C GLN A 415 0.92 -8.63 -2.20
N LEU A 416 0.85 -8.48 -3.53
CA LEU A 416 1.89 -8.87 -4.48
C LEU A 416 2.58 -7.63 -5.09
N ILE A 417 2.43 -6.51 -4.41
CA ILE A 417 2.92 -5.17 -4.77
C ILE A 417 3.73 -4.60 -3.60
N SER A 418 4.45 -3.51 -3.84
CA SER A 418 5.30 -2.85 -2.84
C SER A 418 4.53 -2.33 -1.62
N ALA A 419 3.37 -1.69 -1.84
CA ALA A 419 2.42 -1.32 -0.79
C ALA A 419 1.06 -0.92 -1.39
N TRP A 420 -0.04 -1.20 -0.68
CA TRP A 420 -1.41 -0.96 -1.16
C TRP A 420 -1.74 0.49 -1.56
N ARG A 421 -1.10 1.48 -0.90
CA ARG A 421 -1.39 2.91 -1.07
C ARG A 421 -0.70 3.54 -2.29
N VAL A 422 0.34 2.88 -2.82
CA VAL A 422 1.24 3.42 -3.86
C VAL A 422 1.39 2.46 -5.03
N VAL A 423 1.95 2.94 -6.14
CA VAL A 423 2.27 2.15 -7.32
C VAL A 423 3.78 2.29 -7.56
N CYS A 424 4.55 1.26 -7.24
CA CYS A 424 5.99 1.23 -7.46
C CYS A 424 6.43 -0.13 -8.03
N PRO A 425 7.43 -0.16 -8.93
CA PRO A 425 8.03 -1.39 -9.43
C PRO A 425 8.63 -2.22 -8.30
N TRP A 426 8.56 -3.55 -8.41
CA TRP A 426 9.20 -4.41 -7.43
C TRP A 426 9.42 -5.86 -7.91
N SER A 427 10.45 -6.07 -8.73
CA SER A 427 10.89 -7.38 -9.21
C SER A 427 11.76 -8.10 -8.16
N ALA A 428 11.18 -8.43 -7.00
CA ALA A 428 11.88 -9.09 -5.88
C ALA A 428 11.47 -10.56 -5.73
N PRO A 429 12.21 -11.51 -6.32
CA PRO A 429 11.89 -12.94 -6.19
C PRO A 429 11.99 -13.41 -4.73
N GLN A 430 12.86 -12.81 -3.91
CA GLN A 430 13.06 -13.18 -2.51
C GLN A 430 11.79 -12.98 -1.68
N PHE A 431 11.09 -11.87 -1.87
CA PHE A 431 9.84 -11.58 -1.17
C PHE A 431 8.75 -12.58 -1.54
N VAL A 432 8.52 -12.80 -2.84
CA VAL A 432 7.43 -13.65 -3.30
C VAL A 432 7.69 -15.11 -2.94
N LYS A 433 8.93 -15.58 -3.09
CA LYS A 433 9.34 -16.93 -2.67
C LYS A 433 9.09 -17.13 -1.18
N TYR A 434 9.52 -16.18 -0.34
CA TYR A 434 9.31 -16.23 1.10
C TYR A 434 7.83 -16.36 1.45
N ARG A 435 6.96 -15.56 0.82
CA ARG A 435 5.50 -15.59 1.06
C ARG A 435 4.84 -16.87 0.58
N MET A 436 5.12 -17.32 -0.63
CA MET A 436 4.52 -18.56 -1.16
C MET A 436 4.95 -19.79 -0.34
N THR A 437 6.22 -19.83 0.06
CA THR A 437 6.75 -20.89 0.93
C THR A 437 6.06 -20.86 2.30
N GLU A 438 5.90 -19.68 2.92
CA GLU A 438 5.14 -19.54 4.16
C GLU A 438 3.73 -20.15 4.03
N PHE A 439 3.00 -19.82 2.96
CA PHE A 439 1.62 -20.28 2.78
C PHE A 439 1.54 -21.79 2.57
N VAL A 440 2.41 -22.36 1.72
CA VAL A 440 2.45 -23.80 1.45
C VAL A 440 2.88 -24.60 2.69
N ASP A 441 3.91 -24.16 3.40
CA ASP A 441 4.43 -24.87 4.57
C ASP A 441 3.45 -24.81 5.75
N LYS A 442 2.70 -23.71 5.87
CA LYS A 442 1.62 -23.54 6.87
C LYS A 442 0.28 -24.13 6.45
N LYS A 443 0.23 -24.89 5.34
CA LYS A 443 -0.94 -25.67 4.90
C LYS A 443 -2.15 -24.82 4.52
N LEU A 444 -1.92 -23.60 4.02
CA LEU A 444 -3.00 -22.83 3.41
C LEU A 444 -3.50 -23.54 2.15
N THR A 445 -4.76 -23.27 1.80
CA THR A 445 -5.42 -23.84 0.62
C THR A 445 -5.55 -22.83 -0.50
N ASN A 446 -5.61 -21.54 -0.16
CA ASN A 446 -5.96 -20.46 -1.08
C ASN A 446 -5.02 -19.25 -0.95
N LEU A 447 -4.62 -18.73 -2.10
CA LEU A 447 -4.01 -17.42 -2.29
C LEU A 447 -4.96 -16.54 -3.10
N CYS A 448 -5.33 -15.37 -2.58
CA CYS A 448 -6.05 -14.32 -3.31
C CYS A 448 -5.24 -13.00 -3.27
N GLY A 449 -4.25 -12.89 -4.13
CA GLY A 449 -3.28 -11.80 -4.12
C GLY A 449 -3.84 -10.44 -4.58
N TYR A 450 -3.24 -9.36 -4.09
CA TYR A 450 -3.55 -8.00 -4.49
C TYR A 450 -2.48 -7.42 -5.42
N ALA A 451 -2.86 -7.18 -6.69
CA ALA A 451 -1.99 -6.68 -7.77
C ALA A 451 -2.61 -5.46 -8.49
N THR A 452 -3.11 -4.48 -7.73
CA THR A 452 -3.80 -3.28 -8.24
C THR A 452 -2.79 -2.17 -8.58
N PRO A 453 -2.98 -1.41 -9.69
CA PRO A 453 -4.18 -1.35 -10.54
C PRO A 453 -4.25 -2.36 -11.69
N ASN A 454 -3.13 -2.94 -12.10
CA ASN A 454 -3.09 -3.82 -13.27
C ASN A 454 -1.99 -4.88 -13.14
N ASN A 455 -2.29 -6.12 -13.51
CA ASN A 455 -1.36 -7.24 -13.48
C ASN A 455 -0.08 -6.99 -14.29
N ARG A 456 -0.14 -6.22 -15.39
CA ARG A 456 1.03 -5.97 -16.25
C ARG A 456 2.09 -5.09 -15.62
N LEU A 457 1.72 -4.27 -14.65
CA LEU A 457 2.70 -3.54 -13.82
C LEU A 457 3.48 -4.51 -12.92
N TYR A 458 2.86 -5.62 -12.53
CA TYR A 458 3.40 -6.56 -11.55
C TYR A 458 3.63 -7.95 -12.16
N ASP A 459 3.92 -8.00 -13.47
CA ASP A 459 4.12 -9.24 -14.24
C ASP A 459 5.12 -10.18 -13.56
N PHE A 460 6.26 -9.64 -13.11
CA PHE A 460 7.29 -10.41 -12.40
C PHE A 460 6.75 -11.05 -11.12
N THR A 461 6.12 -10.27 -10.22
CA THR A 461 5.68 -10.77 -8.90
C THR A 461 4.47 -11.67 -8.99
N VAL A 462 3.55 -11.40 -9.91
CA VAL A 462 2.38 -12.27 -10.15
C VAL A 462 2.82 -13.58 -10.79
N THR A 463 3.76 -13.56 -11.73
CA THR A 463 4.34 -14.77 -12.33
C THR A 463 5.13 -15.58 -11.29
N ALA A 464 5.86 -14.91 -10.39
CA ALA A 464 6.53 -15.54 -9.25
C ALA A 464 5.54 -16.20 -8.28
N ALA A 465 4.43 -15.52 -7.99
CA ALA A 465 3.38 -16.07 -7.15
C ALA A 465 2.75 -17.30 -7.80
N ALA A 466 2.54 -17.28 -9.11
CA ALA A 466 2.09 -18.43 -9.87
C ALA A 466 3.07 -19.61 -9.82
N GLU A 467 4.38 -19.36 -10.02
CA GLU A 467 5.44 -20.38 -9.92
C GLU A 467 5.40 -21.08 -8.56
N TRP A 468 5.49 -20.31 -7.46
CA TRP A 468 5.72 -20.89 -6.14
C TRP A 468 4.43 -21.25 -5.39
N SER A 469 3.27 -20.76 -5.82
CA SER A 469 1.99 -21.34 -5.36
C SER A 469 1.68 -22.68 -6.03
N TRP A 470 2.30 -22.95 -7.19
CA TRP A 470 2.22 -24.24 -7.87
C TRP A 470 3.29 -25.22 -7.38
N ASN A 471 4.55 -24.77 -7.29
CA ASN A 471 5.69 -25.58 -6.88
C ASN A 471 6.64 -24.79 -5.96
N ALA A 472 6.24 -24.62 -4.70
CA ALA A 472 6.95 -23.82 -3.70
C ALA A 472 8.40 -24.28 -3.48
N HIS A 473 8.68 -25.56 -3.64
CA HIS A 473 10.01 -26.15 -3.42
C HIS A 473 10.70 -26.61 -4.71
N GLY A 474 10.22 -26.12 -5.87
CA GLY A 474 10.80 -26.40 -7.19
C GLY A 474 12.04 -25.55 -7.49
N ARG A 475 11.85 -24.41 -8.17
CA ARG A 475 12.94 -23.48 -8.48
C ARG A 475 13.35 -22.62 -7.29
N ASP A 476 14.64 -22.31 -7.22
CA ASP A 476 15.13 -21.16 -6.46
C ASP A 476 14.84 -19.82 -7.17
N GLU A 477 15.12 -18.71 -6.49
CA GLU A 477 14.91 -17.35 -6.97
C GLU A 477 15.66 -17.05 -8.28
N ARG A 478 16.88 -17.56 -8.43
CA ARG A 478 17.72 -17.34 -9.62
C ARG A 478 17.17 -18.08 -10.83
N GLN A 479 16.80 -19.34 -10.64
CA GLN A 479 16.24 -20.21 -11.67
C GLN A 479 14.89 -19.64 -12.15
N PHE A 480 14.04 -19.19 -11.24
CA PHE A 480 12.79 -18.52 -11.60
C PHE A 480 13.05 -17.25 -12.42
N ALA A 481 13.90 -16.35 -11.94
CA ALA A 481 14.18 -15.10 -12.65
C ALA A 481 14.79 -15.34 -14.05
N THR A 482 15.59 -16.40 -14.19
CA THR A 482 16.13 -16.86 -15.49
C THR A 482 15.01 -17.34 -16.42
N ALA A 483 14.06 -18.13 -15.91
CA ALA A 483 12.92 -18.61 -16.68
C ALA A 483 12.01 -17.46 -17.10
N TRP A 484 11.69 -16.54 -16.19
CA TRP A 484 10.89 -15.34 -16.48
C TRP A 484 11.55 -14.50 -17.58
N ALA A 485 12.84 -14.21 -17.45
CA ALA A 485 13.58 -13.44 -18.44
C ALA A 485 13.65 -14.15 -19.81
N THR A 486 13.75 -15.49 -19.81
CA THR A 486 13.70 -16.30 -21.04
C THR A 486 12.36 -16.14 -21.75
N ARG A 487 11.23 -16.28 -21.03
CA ARG A 487 9.89 -16.13 -21.60
C ARG A 487 9.59 -14.71 -22.07
N ARG A 488 10.17 -13.70 -21.42
CA ARG A 488 10.09 -12.29 -21.84
C ARG A 488 11.00 -11.96 -23.03
N GLY A 489 11.81 -12.90 -23.50
CA GLY A 489 12.66 -12.73 -24.68
C GLY A 489 13.90 -11.86 -24.44
N LEU A 490 14.39 -11.77 -23.20
CA LEU A 490 15.61 -11.03 -22.90
C LEU A 490 16.82 -11.76 -23.50
N SER A 491 17.77 -10.98 -24.02
CA SER A 491 18.97 -11.50 -24.70
C SER A 491 19.93 -12.23 -23.76
N ASP A 492 19.95 -11.86 -22.47
CA ASP A 492 20.78 -12.48 -21.43
C ASP A 492 19.95 -12.77 -20.16
N PRO A 493 19.23 -13.90 -20.12
CA PRO A 493 18.38 -14.26 -18.97
C PRO A 493 19.16 -14.45 -17.66
N ALA A 494 20.42 -14.90 -17.72
CA ALA A 494 21.24 -15.10 -16.52
C ALA A 494 21.62 -13.76 -15.87
N LYS A 495 21.92 -12.75 -16.69
CA LYS A 495 22.16 -11.38 -16.25
C LYS A 495 20.90 -10.72 -15.70
N ALA A 496 19.75 -10.95 -16.33
CA ALA A 496 18.47 -10.50 -15.80
C ALA A 496 18.17 -11.13 -14.43
N ALA A 497 18.50 -12.39 -14.22
CA ALA A 497 18.38 -13.04 -12.91
C ALA A 497 19.36 -12.44 -11.87
N GLU A 498 20.59 -12.12 -12.26
CA GLU A 498 21.52 -11.42 -11.37
C GLU A 498 21.02 -10.02 -11.00
N TRP A 499 20.43 -9.29 -11.95
CA TRP A 499 19.79 -8.01 -11.71
C TRP A 499 18.64 -8.13 -10.72
N ALA A 500 17.70 -9.07 -10.95
CA ALA A 500 16.53 -9.25 -10.10
C ALA A 500 16.93 -9.61 -8.66
N LEU A 501 17.95 -10.45 -8.47
CA LEU A 501 18.46 -10.76 -7.14
C LEU A 501 19.14 -9.56 -6.48
N THR A 502 19.98 -8.84 -7.23
CA THR A 502 20.72 -7.68 -6.69
C THR A 502 19.76 -6.55 -6.31
N LEU A 503 18.85 -6.17 -7.19
CA LEU A 503 17.92 -5.07 -6.97
C LEU A 503 16.76 -5.48 -6.06
N GLY A 504 16.27 -6.72 -6.18
CA GLY A 504 15.16 -7.24 -5.39
C GLY A 504 15.42 -7.23 -3.89
N ASP A 505 16.63 -7.56 -3.45
CA ASP A 505 17.03 -7.50 -2.04
C ASP A 505 16.98 -6.05 -1.50
N VAL A 506 17.50 -5.10 -2.29
CA VAL A 506 17.45 -3.68 -1.92
C VAL A 506 16.01 -3.17 -1.93
N GLY A 507 15.22 -3.52 -2.94
CA GLY A 507 13.80 -3.17 -3.02
C GLY A 507 13.02 -3.70 -1.81
N TRP A 508 13.32 -4.92 -1.35
CA TRP A 508 12.67 -5.46 -0.15
C TRP A 508 13.06 -4.71 1.12
N ASP A 509 14.33 -4.30 1.26
CA ASP A 509 14.75 -3.43 2.37
C ASP A 509 14.04 -2.07 2.33
N VAL A 510 13.90 -1.46 1.15
CA VAL A 510 13.21 -0.17 0.94
C VAL A 510 11.71 -0.27 1.26
N TYR A 511 10.98 -1.14 0.56
CA TYR A 511 9.53 -1.26 0.68
C TYR A 511 9.12 -1.89 2.01
N GLY A 512 9.87 -2.87 2.49
CA GLY A 512 9.65 -3.49 3.79
C GLY A 512 9.94 -2.55 4.97
N SER A 513 10.74 -1.50 4.77
CA SER A 513 10.93 -0.42 5.75
C SER A 513 9.89 0.70 5.61
N GLY A 514 8.87 0.54 4.75
CA GLY A 514 7.76 1.48 4.62
C GLY A 514 8.08 2.73 3.79
N VAL A 515 8.97 2.63 2.80
CA VAL A 515 9.26 3.72 1.86
C VAL A 515 8.73 3.35 0.47
N PRO A 516 7.88 4.18 -0.17
CA PRO A 516 7.42 5.48 0.31
C PRO A 516 6.29 5.41 1.35
N TYR A 517 5.50 4.33 1.43
CA TYR A 517 4.38 4.26 2.38
C TYR A 517 4.71 3.43 3.63
N PRO A 518 4.52 3.95 4.85
CA PRO A 518 3.86 5.22 5.18
C PRO A 518 4.82 6.41 5.33
N HIS A 519 6.14 6.26 5.22
CA HIS A 519 7.07 7.28 5.70
C HIS A 519 7.06 8.60 4.92
N PHE A 520 6.86 8.57 3.60
CA PHE A 520 6.78 9.78 2.78
C PHE A 520 5.43 10.51 2.92
N PHE A 521 4.47 9.91 3.62
CA PHE A 521 3.20 10.54 4.00
C PHE A 521 3.37 11.43 5.25
N GLY A 522 4.36 12.32 5.20
CA GLY A 522 4.64 13.34 6.22
C GLY A 522 5.61 12.93 7.32
N ASN A 523 5.75 11.64 7.63
CA ASN A 523 6.58 11.17 8.75
C ASN A 523 8.08 11.49 8.56
N ALA A 524 8.62 11.29 7.36
CA ALA A 524 10.03 11.53 7.05
C ALA A 524 10.38 13.04 7.11
N ALA A 525 9.52 13.90 6.54
CA ALA A 525 9.72 15.34 6.59
C ALA A 525 9.58 15.89 8.03
N ARG A 526 8.61 15.37 8.79
CA ARG A 526 8.43 15.71 10.21
C ARG A 526 9.68 15.39 11.03
N MET A 527 10.34 14.26 10.79
CA MET A 527 11.61 13.92 11.45
C MET A 527 12.67 15.02 11.27
N ILE A 528 12.80 15.58 10.06
CA ILE A 528 13.75 16.67 9.76
C ILE A 528 13.32 17.99 10.41
N HIS A 529 12.02 18.31 10.31
CA HIS A 529 11.43 19.49 10.95
C HIS A 529 11.71 19.49 12.47
N ASP A 530 11.45 18.36 13.13
CA ASP A 530 11.56 18.19 14.57
C ASP A 530 13.01 18.02 15.04
N ARG A 531 13.98 18.03 14.11
CA ARG A 531 15.42 17.78 14.38
C ARG A 531 15.66 16.43 15.06
N ALA A 532 14.83 15.45 14.75
CA ALA A 532 14.90 14.12 15.36
C ALA A 532 16.06 13.32 14.77
N LYS A 533 16.82 12.65 15.65
CA LYS A 533 17.89 11.76 15.24
C LYS A 533 17.31 10.42 14.75
N PRO A 534 17.66 9.94 13.56
CA PRO A 534 17.20 8.65 13.06
C PRO A 534 17.87 7.51 13.84
N VAL A 535 17.12 6.41 14.02
CA VAL A 535 17.63 5.19 14.68
C VAL A 535 17.69 4.07 13.65
N LEU A 536 18.90 3.62 13.34
CA LEU A 536 19.14 2.46 12.48
C LEU A 536 18.52 1.20 13.10
N GLY A 537 17.94 0.33 12.27
CA GLY A 537 17.21 -0.86 12.70
C GLY A 537 15.78 -0.60 13.18
N LYS A 538 15.25 0.63 13.10
CA LYS A 538 13.87 0.97 13.47
C LYS A 538 13.17 1.88 12.45
N GLY A 539 11.84 1.87 12.45
CA GLY A 539 11.01 2.76 11.60
C GLY A 539 11.40 2.68 10.13
N MET A 540 11.63 3.84 9.50
CA MET A 540 12.07 3.93 8.10
C MET A 540 13.43 3.26 7.83
N TYR A 541 14.20 2.99 8.90
CA TYR A 541 15.51 2.34 8.86
C TYR A 541 15.47 0.90 9.38
N ARG A 542 14.30 0.25 9.47
CA ARG A 542 14.13 -1.08 10.07
C ARG A 542 15.10 -2.14 9.53
N TYR A 543 15.37 -2.13 8.22
CA TYR A 543 16.31 -3.06 7.58
C TYR A 543 17.67 -2.46 7.23
N PHE A 544 17.95 -1.28 7.80
CA PHE A 544 19.21 -0.58 7.72
C PHE A 544 19.76 -0.41 9.14
N ASP A 545 20.40 -1.45 9.67
CA ASP A 545 20.89 -1.53 11.05
C ASP A 545 22.25 -0.84 11.26
N SER A 546 22.90 -0.43 10.18
CA SER A 546 24.23 0.16 10.17
C SER A 546 24.41 1.08 8.97
N GLU A 547 25.31 2.06 9.09
CA GLU A 547 25.72 2.91 7.96
C GLU A 547 26.34 2.08 6.83
N ALA A 548 27.04 1.00 7.17
CA ALA A 548 27.58 0.05 6.21
C ALA A 548 26.47 -0.63 5.38
N LYS A 549 25.32 -0.94 5.99
CA LYS A 549 24.16 -1.51 5.27
C LYS A 549 23.50 -0.49 4.34
N LEU A 550 23.43 0.79 4.72
CA LEU A 550 23.00 1.87 3.82
C LEU A 550 23.93 1.98 2.60
N GLU A 551 25.23 2.04 2.84
CA GLU A 551 26.24 2.14 1.78
C GLU A 551 26.22 0.91 0.85
N ALA A 552 26.10 -0.31 1.41
CA ALA A 552 25.95 -1.53 0.64
C ALA A 552 24.69 -1.51 -0.26
N GLY A 553 23.58 -0.95 0.22
CA GLY A 553 22.37 -0.74 -0.58
C GLY A 553 22.61 0.18 -1.77
N VAL A 554 23.31 1.30 -1.57
CA VAL A 554 23.69 2.23 -2.66
C VAL A 554 24.60 1.54 -3.69
N GLN A 555 25.60 0.79 -3.25
CA GLN A 555 26.51 0.05 -4.13
C GLN A 555 25.79 -1.04 -4.92
N ALA A 556 24.87 -1.77 -4.30
CA ALA A 556 24.03 -2.76 -4.98
C ALA A 556 23.15 -2.11 -6.06
N CYS A 557 22.56 -0.94 -5.79
CA CYS A 557 21.83 -0.18 -6.81
C CYS A 557 22.73 0.28 -7.98
N GLN A 558 23.98 0.66 -7.71
CA GLN A 558 24.94 1.00 -8.78
C GLN A 558 25.28 -0.22 -9.65
N LYS A 559 25.52 -1.38 -9.02
CA LYS A 559 25.72 -2.63 -9.73
C LYS A 559 24.50 -2.99 -10.58
N ALA A 560 23.30 -2.92 -10.01
CA ALA A 560 22.06 -3.18 -10.72
C ALA A 560 21.86 -2.23 -11.92
N ALA A 561 22.26 -0.96 -11.79
CA ALA A 561 22.21 0.00 -12.90
C ALA A 561 23.15 -0.38 -14.06
N GLY A 562 24.33 -0.91 -13.76
CA GLY A 562 25.23 -1.48 -14.78
C GLY A 562 24.60 -2.66 -15.51
N LEU A 563 24.04 -3.61 -14.77
CA LEU A 563 23.34 -4.77 -15.34
C LEU A 563 22.14 -4.35 -16.20
N ALA A 564 21.34 -3.40 -15.73
CA ALA A 564 20.17 -2.88 -16.45
C ALA A 564 20.56 -2.20 -17.77
N ALA A 565 21.64 -1.41 -17.76
CA ALA A 565 22.15 -0.74 -18.96
C ALA A 565 22.59 -1.75 -20.03
N GLU A 566 23.23 -2.84 -19.63
CA GLU A 566 23.66 -3.91 -20.55
C GLU A 566 22.49 -4.73 -21.09
N LEU A 567 21.44 -4.94 -20.28
CA LEU A 567 20.22 -5.64 -20.70
C LEU A 567 19.41 -4.81 -21.70
N ASN A 568 19.52 -3.48 -21.66
CA ASN A 568 18.85 -2.54 -22.55
C ASN A 568 17.32 -2.80 -22.63
N PHE A 569 16.70 -3.02 -21.47
CA PHE A 569 15.27 -3.27 -21.36
C PHE A 569 14.62 -2.10 -20.59
N PRO A 570 13.64 -1.37 -21.18
CA PRO A 570 13.11 -0.14 -20.59
C PRO A 570 12.52 -0.32 -19.19
N GLU A 571 11.73 -1.37 -18.98
CA GLU A 571 11.09 -1.68 -17.68
C GLU A 571 12.14 -1.88 -16.58
N ILE A 572 13.18 -2.67 -16.85
CA ILE A 572 14.30 -2.97 -15.95
C ILE A 572 15.10 -1.70 -15.62
N THR A 573 15.35 -0.87 -16.64
CA THR A 573 16.10 0.38 -16.49
C THR A 573 15.34 1.36 -15.61
N ALA A 574 14.06 1.54 -15.87
CA ALA A 574 13.19 2.45 -15.13
C ALA A 574 12.96 1.97 -13.69
N GLU A 575 12.72 0.66 -13.46
CA GLU A 575 12.64 0.08 -12.13
C GLU A 575 13.93 0.32 -11.32
N THR A 576 15.09 0.09 -11.94
CA THR A 576 16.38 0.33 -11.29
C THR A 576 16.55 1.78 -10.89
N GLN A 577 16.11 2.71 -11.73
CA GLN A 577 16.13 4.15 -11.43
C GLN A 577 15.25 4.49 -10.21
N VAL A 578 14.05 3.90 -10.11
CA VAL A 578 13.13 4.13 -8.99
C VAL A 578 13.72 3.64 -7.67
N ILE A 579 14.13 2.38 -7.61
CA ILE A 579 14.64 1.78 -6.36
C ILE A 579 15.95 2.46 -5.94
N ARG A 580 16.85 2.75 -6.89
CA ARG A 580 18.07 3.54 -6.62
C ARG A 580 17.75 4.93 -6.10
N GLY A 581 16.74 5.58 -6.67
CA GLY A 581 16.28 6.89 -6.24
C GLY A 581 15.79 6.88 -4.80
N TYR A 582 14.89 5.96 -4.44
CA TYR A 582 14.45 5.80 -3.04
C TYR A 582 15.59 5.42 -2.09
N MET A 583 16.49 4.52 -2.48
CA MET A 583 17.66 4.17 -1.66
C MET A 583 18.58 5.37 -1.40
N THR A 584 18.80 6.20 -2.42
CA THR A 584 19.56 7.45 -2.30
C THR A 584 18.84 8.43 -1.38
N MET A 585 17.52 8.58 -1.53
CA MET A 585 16.72 9.43 -0.65
C MET A 585 16.80 8.99 0.81
N ILE A 586 16.71 7.69 1.11
CA ILE A 586 16.84 7.15 2.48
C ILE A 586 18.22 7.47 3.07
N SER A 587 19.29 7.25 2.29
CA SER A 587 20.68 7.51 2.70
C SER A 587 20.92 9.00 2.98
N GLU A 588 20.51 9.89 2.06
CA GLU A 588 20.68 11.33 2.26
C GLU A 588 19.80 11.85 3.39
N MET A 589 18.58 11.34 3.56
CA MET A 589 17.74 11.68 4.70
C MET A 589 18.41 11.33 6.03
N TYR A 590 19.13 10.19 6.13
CA TYR A 590 19.87 9.82 7.34
C TYR A 590 20.96 10.84 7.67
N ARG A 591 21.73 11.24 6.65
CA ARG A 591 22.81 12.23 6.77
C ARG A 591 22.27 13.61 7.14
N ILE A 592 21.20 14.06 6.49
CA ILE A 592 20.49 15.31 6.78
C ILE A 592 19.98 15.30 8.22
N ALA A 593 19.28 14.24 8.63
CA ALA A 593 18.74 14.12 9.99
C ALA A 593 19.85 14.11 11.05
N GLY A 594 20.97 13.43 10.76
CA GLY A 594 22.18 13.45 11.58
C GLY A 594 22.84 14.84 11.66
N PHE A 595 22.75 15.66 10.61
CA PHE A 595 23.22 17.03 10.62
C PHE A 595 22.34 17.94 11.47
N VAL A 596 21.02 17.91 11.24
CA VAL A 596 20.10 18.87 11.89
C VAL A 596 19.86 18.55 13.37
N SER A 597 20.15 17.33 13.82
CA SER A 597 20.05 16.91 15.23
C SER A 597 21.30 17.25 16.07
N ARG A 598 22.30 17.94 15.49
CA ARG A 598 23.52 18.35 16.20
C ARG A 598 23.22 19.41 17.26
N THR A 599 24.02 19.42 18.32
CA THR A 599 23.91 20.38 19.42
C THR A 599 24.84 21.58 19.28
N THR A 600 25.62 21.66 18.20
CA THR A 600 26.61 22.71 17.94
C THR A 600 26.20 23.53 16.73
N LEU A 601 26.36 24.86 16.81
CA LEU A 601 26.07 25.77 15.71
C LEU A 601 26.96 25.41 14.51
N PRO A 602 26.40 25.11 13.33
CA PRO A 602 27.19 24.73 12.16
C PRO A 602 27.88 25.95 11.53
N SER A 603 29.10 25.72 11.04
CA SER A 603 29.85 26.65 10.18
C SER A 603 29.29 26.72 8.76
N ASP A 604 29.66 27.75 8.00
CA ASP A 604 29.25 27.88 6.59
C ASP A 604 29.72 26.71 5.72
N ALA A 605 30.91 26.17 5.99
CA ALA A 605 31.42 25.00 5.30
C ALA A 605 30.56 23.75 5.57
N GLU A 606 30.12 23.57 6.82
CA GLU A 606 29.19 22.49 7.19
C GLU A 606 27.80 22.70 6.58
N ARG A 607 27.30 23.94 6.55
CA ARG A 607 26.03 24.26 5.86
C ARG A 607 26.12 24.00 4.35
N MET A 608 27.30 24.16 3.75
CA MET A 608 27.52 23.79 2.34
C MET A 608 27.50 22.27 2.12
N GLU A 609 27.89 21.47 3.12
CA GLU A 609 27.69 20.02 3.06
C GLU A 609 26.19 19.68 3.10
N LEU A 610 25.43 20.31 4.01
CA LEU A 610 23.97 20.14 4.07
C LEU A 610 23.29 20.54 2.75
N GLN A 611 23.77 21.60 2.09
CA GLN A 611 23.33 22.02 0.76
C GLN A 611 23.52 20.91 -0.28
N ARG A 612 24.69 20.27 -0.30
CA ARG A 612 24.98 19.13 -1.20
C ARG A 612 24.10 17.91 -0.91
N MET A 613 23.88 17.59 0.36
CA MET A 613 22.96 16.51 0.76
C MET A 613 21.52 16.78 0.27
N LEU A 614 21.02 18.02 0.45
CA LEU A 614 19.70 18.42 -0.04
C LEU A 614 19.60 18.35 -1.58
N THR A 615 20.64 18.81 -2.30
CA THR A 615 20.68 18.71 -3.77
C THR A 615 20.65 17.25 -4.23
N ALA A 616 21.42 16.38 -3.59
CA ALA A 616 21.43 14.94 -3.89
C ALA A 616 20.07 14.29 -3.61
N PHE A 617 19.47 14.59 -2.45
CA PHE A 617 18.14 14.13 -2.06
C PHE A 617 17.06 14.55 -3.06
N ALA A 618 17.02 15.85 -3.42
CA ALA A 618 16.05 16.37 -4.36
C ALA A 618 16.23 15.80 -5.77
N THR A 619 17.48 15.63 -6.20
CA THR A 619 17.80 15.01 -7.50
C THR A 619 17.32 13.56 -7.55
N ALA A 620 17.53 12.80 -6.47
CA ALA A 620 17.03 11.44 -6.36
C ALA A 620 15.50 11.38 -6.38
N GLY A 621 14.81 12.31 -5.71
CA GLY A 621 13.36 12.44 -5.79
C GLY A 621 12.85 12.69 -7.22
N ALA A 622 13.43 13.67 -7.92
CA ALA A 622 13.06 13.94 -9.32
C ALA A 622 13.36 12.76 -10.26
N GLN A 623 14.48 12.07 -10.07
CA GLN A 623 14.81 10.85 -10.82
C GLN A 623 13.82 9.71 -10.51
N THR A 624 13.37 9.60 -9.27
CA THR A 624 12.36 8.62 -8.86
C THR A 624 11.03 8.88 -9.55
N SER A 625 10.53 10.12 -9.50
CA SER A 625 9.29 10.52 -10.19
C SER A 625 9.36 10.27 -11.70
N ALA A 626 10.49 10.61 -12.34
CA ALA A 626 10.69 10.31 -13.77
C ALA A 626 10.75 8.79 -14.05
N GLY A 627 11.43 8.02 -13.20
CA GLY A 627 11.54 6.57 -13.31
C GLY A 627 10.19 5.86 -13.13
N LEU A 628 9.35 6.34 -12.21
CA LEU A 628 8.00 5.80 -11.98
C LEU A 628 7.12 5.93 -13.23
N SER A 629 7.10 7.11 -13.84
CA SER A 629 6.37 7.34 -15.09
C SER A 629 6.93 6.47 -16.23
N ALA A 630 8.25 6.47 -16.41
CA ALA A 630 8.90 5.68 -17.46
C ALA A 630 8.66 4.17 -17.30
N TRP A 631 8.66 3.66 -16.06
CA TRP A 631 8.39 2.26 -15.77
C TRP A 631 6.93 1.91 -16.08
N ALA A 632 5.97 2.71 -15.61
CA ALA A 632 4.56 2.45 -15.85
C ALA A 632 4.23 2.49 -17.36
N ASP A 633 4.82 3.44 -18.09
CA ASP A 633 4.67 3.55 -19.55
C ASP A 633 5.32 2.36 -20.29
N ALA A 634 6.49 1.90 -19.82
CA ALA A 634 7.17 0.75 -20.40
C ALA A 634 6.39 -0.56 -20.19
N CYS A 635 5.78 -0.76 -19.01
CA CYS A 635 4.98 -1.95 -18.73
C CYS A 635 3.64 -1.93 -19.47
N LEU A 636 2.86 -0.85 -19.31
CA LEU A 636 1.60 -0.63 -20.01
C LEU A 636 1.16 0.83 -19.86
N ALA A 637 1.36 1.64 -20.90
CA ALA A 637 0.96 3.05 -20.92
C ALA A 637 -0.49 3.27 -20.46
N GLY A 638 -0.68 4.23 -19.54
CA GLY A 638 -1.99 4.58 -18.98
C GLY A 638 -2.52 3.64 -17.88
N SER A 639 -1.79 2.58 -17.51
CA SER A 639 -2.25 1.59 -16.53
C SER A 639 -2.08 2.00 -15.06
N GLY A 640 -1.33 3.06 -14.76
CA GLY A 640 -1.01 3.47 -13.39
C GLY A 640 -2.18 4.03 -12.56
N GLY A 641 -3.24 4.50 -13.22
CA GLY A 641 -4.43 5.06 -12.56
C GLY A 641 -4.12 6.24 -11.62
N SER A 642 -5.10 6.61 -10.78
CA SER A 642 -4.94 7.72 -9.81
C SER A 642 -3.85 7.45 -8.75
N ARG A 643 -3.63 6.18 -8.38
CA ARG A 643 -2.64 5.82 -7.36
C ARG A 643 -1.19 6.05 -7.80
N LEU A 644 -0.88 5.91 -9.10
CA LEU A 644 0.42 6.33 -9.61
C LEU A 644 0.59 7.85 -9.45
N GLY A 645 -0.45 8.62 -9.76
CA GLY A 645 -0.49 10.07 -9.51
C GLY A 645 -0.20 10.42 -8.04
N ASP A 646 -0.86 9.74 -7.11
CA ASP A 646 -0.61 9.91 -5.66
C ASP A 646 0.84 9.57 -5.27
N THR A 647 1.46 8.58 -5.93
CA THR A 647 2.84 8.15 -5.65
C THR A 647 3.86 9.18 -6.13
N LEU A 648 3.62 9.77 -7.30
CA LEU A 648 4.43 10.88 -7.82
C LEU A 648 4.30 12.10 -6.92
N ASP A 649 3.06 12.47 -6.59
CA ASP A 649 2.75 13.62 -5.74
C ASP A 649 3.38 13.49 -4.34
N ILE A 650 3.32 12.31 -3.71
CA ILE A 650 3.89 12.16 -2.36
C ILE A 650 5.42 12.20 -2.36
N THR A 651 6.07 11.76 -3.43
CA THR A 651 7.53 11.85 -3.57
C THR A 651 7.94 13.32 -3.67
N ASP A 652 7.29 14.10 -4.52
CA ASP A 652 7.57 15.53 -4.71
C ASP A 652 7.23 16.34 -3.44
N LYS A 653 6.11 16.05 -2.78
CA LYS A 653 5.73 16.66 -1.49
C LYS A 653 6.75 16.39 -0.41
N THR A 654 7.34 15.19 -0.37
CA THR A 654 8.40 14.87 0.59
C THR A 654 9.64 15.72 0.32
N VAL A 655 10.04 15.88 -0.94
CA VAL A 655 11.16 16.76 -1.33
C VAL A 655 10.91 18.20 -0.94
N ALA A 656 9.70 18.73 -1.20
CA ALA A 656 9.32 20.07 -0.82
C ALA A 656 9.36 20.26 0.71
N ALA A 657 8.72 19.37 1.47
CA ALA A 657 8.62 19.49 2.92
C ALA A 657 9.99 19.36 3.62
N VAL A 658 10.89 18.50 3.12
CA VAL A 658 12.28 18.43 3.62
C VAL A 658 13.04 19.72 3.29
N SER A 659 12.89 20.25 2.07
CA SER A 659 13.50 21.54 1.70
C SER A 659 13.04 22.67 2.63
N ASP A 660 11.74 22.76 2.90
CA ASP A 660 11.18 23.79 3.78
C ASP A 660 11.70 23.64 5.22
N ALA A 661 11.80 22.40 5.72
CA ALA A 661 12.35 22.13 7.06
C ALA A 661 13.83 22.54 7.21
N LEU A 662 14.57 22.59 6.09
CA LEU A 662 15.98 22.98 6.04
C LEU A 662 16.22 24.46 5.71
N ALA A 663 15.22 25.19 5.20
CA ALA A 663 15.33 26.61 4.89
C ALA A 663 15.92 27.48 6.03
N PRO A 664 15.64 27.23 7.33
CA PRO A 664 16.26 27.99 8.43
C PRO A 664 17.80 27.91 8.49
N PHE A 665 18.40 26.86 7.92
CA PHE A 665 19.87 26.74 7.80
C PHE A 665 20.46 27.58 6.67
N GLY A 666 19.62 28.24 5.86
CA GLY A 666 20.04 29.02 4.70
C GLY A 666 20.43 28.17 3.48
N VAL A 667 20.12 26.86 3.50
CA VAL A 667 20.26 25.99 2.31
C VAL A 667 19.01 26.11 1.42
N ARG A 668 19.17 25.83 0.13
CA ARG A 668 18.11 26.00 -0.88
C ARG A 668 18.04 24.79 -1.80
N ASN A 669 16.85 24.28 -2.06
CA ASN A 669 16.69 23.21 -3.05
C ASN A 669 16.77 23.78 -4.49
N PRO A 670 17.77 23.39 -5.30
CA PRO A 670 17.88 23.86 -6.69
C PRO A 670 16.73 23.38 -7.60
N LEU A 671 16.04 22.31 -7.21
CA LEU A 671 14.88 21.78 -7.93
C LEU A 671 13.56 22.40 -7.47
N PHE A 672 13.58 23.30 -6.48
CA PHE A 672 12.39 23.97 -5.96
C PHE A 672 11.50 24.62 -7.04
N PRO A 673 12.02 25.24 -8.13
CA PRO A 673 11.15 25.77 -9.19
C PRO A 673 10.30 24.71 -9.91
N PHE A 674 10.78 23.45 -9.94
CA PHE A 674 10.18 22.36 -10.71
C PHE A 674 9.23 21.48 -9.89
N LEU A 675 9.17 21.68 -8.57
CA LEU A 675 8.23 20.97 -7.70
C LEU A 675 6.82 21.55 -7.86
N VAL A 676 5.81 20.68 -7.79
CA VAL A 676 4.39 21.06 -7.79
C VAL A 676 4.05 21.82 -6.51
N LYS A 677 3.57 23.07 -6.65
CA LYS A 677 3.21 23.93 -5.51
C LYS A 677 1.76 24.33 -5.57
N GLN A 678 1.05 24.20 -4.46
CA GLN A 678 -0.26 24.81 -4.32
C GLN A 678 -0.11 26.34 -4.26
N ILE A 679 -0.73 27.04 -5.21
CA ILE A 679 -0.73 28.50 -5.31
C ILE A 679 -2.06 29.13 -4.88
N GLY A 680 -3.12 28.33 -4.78
CA GLY A 680 -4.45 28.84 -4.53
C GLY A 680 -5.48 27.76 -4.25
N THR A 681 -6.67 28.19 -3.83
CA THR A 681 -7.83 27.33 -3.60
C THR A 681 -9.07 27.93 -4.25
N TRP A 682 -10.02 27.07 -4.63
CA TRP A 682 -11.41 27.48 -4.81
C TRP A 682 -12.30 26.71 -3.82
N GLN A 683 -13.39 27.33 -3.43
CA GLN A 683 -14.38 26.77 -2.53
C GLN A 683 -15.77 27.09 -3.07
N ASP A 684 -16.77 26.31 -2.68
CA ASP A 684 -18.14 26.49 -3.14
C ASP A 684 -18.70 27.90 -2.87
N ARG A 685 -18.37 28.47 -1.70
CA ARG A 685 -18.74 29.85 -1.34
C ARG A 685 -18.27 30.91 -2.33
N ASP A 686 -17.24 30.63 -3.13
CA ASP A 686 -16.74 31.56 -4.14
C ASP A 686 -17.78 31.83 -5.24
N PHE A 687 -18.76 30.92 -5.42
CA PHE A 687 -19.72 30.94 -6.53
C PHE A 687 -21.15 31.30 -6.14
N GLU A 688 -21.37 31.75 -4.89
CA GLU A 688 -22.70 32.04 -4.37
C GLU A 688 -23.31 33.31 -4.96
N GLU A 689 -22.48 34.33 -5.20
CA GLU A 689 -22.90 35.59 -5.83
C GLU A 689 -22.81 35.53 -7.35
N LYS A 690 -21.71 34.99 -7.88
CA LYS A 690 -21.44 34.86 -9.32
C LYS A 690 -20.77 33.51 -9.58
N GLN A 691 -21.31 32.74 -10.53
CA GLN A 691 -20.74 31.44 -10.90
C GLN A 691 -19.45 31.58 -11.70
N ALA A 692 -19.33 32.59 -12.56
CA ALA A 692 -18.10 32.92 -13.27
C ALA A 692 -17.35 34.05 -12.55
N ILE A 693 -16.12 33.76 -12.12
CA ILE A 693 -15.24 34.69 -11.38
C ILE A 693 -13.81 34.61 -11.90
N THR A 694 -13.01 35.61 -11.57
CA THR A 694 -11.56 35.62 -11.77
C THR A 694 -10.88 35.53 -10.42
N LYS A 695 -9.93 34.60 -10.28
CA LYS A 695 -9.06 34.48 -9.11
C LYS A 695 -7.65 34.93 -9.48
N THR A 696 -7.00 35.61 -8.55
CA THR A 696 -5.61 36.05 -8.70
C THR A 696 -4.78 35.58 -7.50
N TRP A 697 -3.62 35.00 -7.77
CA TRP A 697 -2.66 34.56 -6.74
C TRP A 697 -1.27 35.11 -7.05
N GLU A 698 -0.61 35.71 -6.07
CA GLU A 698 0.80 36.08 -6.20
C GLU A 698 1.66 34.81 -6.17
N VAL A 699 2.51 34.65 -7.18
CA VAL A 699 3.39 33.50 -7.39
C VAL A 699 4.85 33.91 -7.61
N THR A 700 5.23 35.14 -7.22
CA THR A 700 6.59 35.69 -7.37
C THR A 700 7.68 34.74 -6.90
N GLN A 701 7.48 34.04 -5.78
CA GLN A 701 8.45 33.08 -5.22
C GLN A 701 8.52 31.73 -5.97
N SER A 702 7.55 31.46 -6.84
CA SER A 702 7.44 30.23 -7.63
C SER A 702 7.93 30.40 -9.06
N VAL A 703 8.04 31.65 -9.54
CA VAL A 703 8.56 32.00 -10.87
C VAL A 703 10.01 32.46 -10.72
N LEU A 704 10.96 31.58 -11.03
CA LEU A 704 12.39 31.76 -10.74
C LEU A 704 13.25 31.77 -12.01
N GLY A 705 12.74 32.37 -13.09
CA GLY A 705 13.43 32.47 -14.38
C GLY A 705 12.50 32.23 -15.57
N PRO A 706 12.99 32.48 -16.80
CA PRO A 706 12.23 32.19 -18.01
C PRO A 706 12.04 30.68 -18.18
N GLY A 707 11.04 30.29 -18.98
CA GLY A 707 10.73 28.91 -19.30
C GLY A 707 9.24 28.62 -19.36
N THR A 708 8.92 27.34 -19.45
CA THR A 708 7.54 26.85 -19.48
C THR A 708 7.07 26.60 -18.04
N TYR A 709 5.89 27.11 -17.69
CA TYR A 709 5.22 26.87 -16.43
C TYR A 709 3.91 26.14 -16.70
N GLN A 710 3.53 25.24 -15.80
CA GLN A 710 2.28 24.50 -15.88
C GLN A 710 1.41 24.80 -14.68
N VAL A 711 0.12 25.00 -14.92
CA VAL A 711 -0.91 25.22 -13.90
C VAL A 711 -1.98 24.14 -14.02
N ARG A 712 -2.29 23.47 -12.91
CA ARG A 712 -3.35 22.45 -12.84
C ARG A 712 -4.36 22.75 -11.73
N PRO A 713 -5.62 23.05 -12.04
CA PRO A 713 -6.72 22.94 -11.07
C PRO A 713 -7.01 21.49 -10.69
N VAL A 714 -6.89 21.16 -9.41
CA VAL A 714 -7.10 19.82 -8.84
C VAL A 714 -8.31 19.82 -7.92
N TYR A 715 -9.32 19.04 -8.28
CA TYR A 715 -10.51 18.84 -7.46
C TYR A 715 -10.15 18.09 -6.16
N THR A 716 -10.66 18.58 -5.02
CA THR A 716 -10.40 17.95 -3.71
C THR A 716 -11.64 17.28 -3.12
N LYS A 717 -12.78 17.98 -3.09
CA LYS A 717 -14.02 17.46 -2.48
C LYS A 717 -15.27 18.25 -2.91
N GLY A 718 -16.42 17.60 -2.74
CA GLY A 718 -17.74 18.15 -3.08
C GLY A 718 -18.54 17.20 -3.97
N TRP A 719 -19.57 17.73 -4.61
CA TRP A 719 -20.32 17.01 -5.65
C TRP A 719 -20.07 17.59 -7.04
N ASN A 720 -19.76 18.89 -7.11
CA ASN A 720 -19.64 19.63 -8.36
C ASN A 720 -18.17 19.94 -8.66
N GLY A 721 -17.77 19.81 -9.93
CA GLY A 721 -16.44 20.21 -10.41
C GLY A 721 -16.36 21.69 -10.79
N LEU A 722 -15.20 22.09 -11.30
CA LEU A 722 -14.88 23.45 -11.74
C LEU A 722 -14.65 23.46 -13.25
N ASN A 723 -15.22 24.42 -13.97
CA ASN A 723 -14.77 24.73 -15.33
C ASN A 723 -13.73 25.85 -15.27
N THR A 724 -12.57 25.65 -15.89
CA THR A 724 -11.57 26.72 -16.04
C THR A 724 -11.54 27.10 -17.52
N GLY A 725 -11.67 28.38 -17.85
CA GLY A 725 -11.72 28.86 -19.24
C GLY A 725 -10.41 29.48 -19.71
N ARG A 726 -9.61 29.99 -18.77
CA ARG A 726 -8.34 30.67 -19.04
C ARG A 726 -7.48 30.66 -17.79
N VAL A 727 -6.18 30.50 -17.99
CA VAL A 727 -5.14 30.78 -16.99
C VAL A 727 -4.09 31.67 -17.63
N ALA A 728 -3.66 32.71 -16.92
CA ALA A 728 -2.65 33.64 -17.38
C ALA A 728 -1.60 33.91 -16.29
N LEU A 729 -0.35 34.05 -16.70
CA LEU A 729 0.72 34.63 -15.90
C LEU A 729 0.75 36.14 -16.17
N ALA A 730 0.65 36.94 -15.13
CA ALA A 730 0.71 38.39 -15.17
C ALA A 730 1.80 38.94 -14.24
N THR A 731 2.16 40.20 -14.44
CA THR A 731 3.21 40.89 -13.67
C THR A 731 2.73 42.26 -13.19
N ALA A 732 3.29 42.71 -12.06
CA ALA A 732 3.19 44.08 -11.57
C ALA A 732 4.56 44.51 -10.98
N PRO A 733 4.85 45.81 -10.79
CA PRO A 733 6.05 46.24 -10.07
C PRO A 733 6.14 45.57 -8.69
N LYS A 734 7.35 45.14 -8.28
CA LYS A 734 7.54 44.42 -7.02
C LYS A 734 6.99 45.19 -5.81
N GLY A 735 6.20 44.52 -4.99
CA GLY A 735 5.48 45.12 -3.86
C GLY A 735 4.14 45.79 -4.21
N GLN A 736 3.74 45.76 -5.48
CA GLN A 736 2.41 46.18 -5.95
C GLN A 736 1.63 44.96 -6.48
N SER A 737 0.30 45.02 -6.39
CA SER A 737 -0.61 43.98 -6.89
C SER A 737 -1.33 44.37 -8.18
N GLU A 738 -1.26 45.64 -8.60
CA GLU A 738 -1.92 46.20 -9.78
C GLU A 738 -1.10 47.40 -10.32
N PRO A 739 -1.21 47.78 -11.61
CA PRO A 739 -1.98 47.09 -12.65
C PRO A 739 -1.27 45.82 -13.15
N LEU A 740 -2.03 44.73 -13.28
CA LEU A 740 -1.51 43.46 -13.82
C LEU A 740 -1.32 43.49 -15.33
N THR A 741 -0.10 43.20 -15.80
CA THR A 741 0.24 43.02 -17.22
C THR A 741 0.41 41.54 -17.53
N VAL A 742 -0.47 40.97 -18.36
CA VAL A 742 -0.38 39.56 -18.80
C VAL A 742 0.86 39.36 -19.67
N VAL A 743 1.71 38.41 -19.28
CA VAL A 743 2.97 38.06 -19.97
C VAL A 743 2.93 36.68 -20.62
N ALA A 744 2.01 35.80 -20.20
CA ALA A 744 1.72 34.52 -20.84
C ALA A 744 0.27 34.11 -20.57
N GLU A 745 -0.39 33.43 -21.50
CA GLU A 745 -1.75 32.94 -21.29
C GLU A 745 -2.03 31.65 -22.06
N ASP A 746 -2.90 30.82 -21.49
CA ASP A 746 -3.49 29.63 -22.10
C ASP A 746 -5.02 29.72 -21.98
N LYS A 747 -5.70 29.55 -23.11
CA LYS A 747 -7.15 29.71 -23.27
C LYS A 747 -7.74 28.42 -23.83
N HIS A 748 -8.16 27.54 -22.94
CA HIS A 748 -9.00 26.39 -23.26
C HIS A 748 -9.93 26.07 -22.09
N THR A 749 -11.04 25.42 -22.41
CA THR A 749 -12.03 25.02 -21.39
C THR A 749 -11.66 23.65 -20.84
N ALA A 750 -11.29 23.61 -19.57
CA ALA A 750 -11.03 22.39 -18.82
C ALA A 750 -12.13 22.14 -17.80
N PHE A 751 -12.32 20.87 -17.43
CA PHE A 751 -13.18 20.48 -16.30
C PHE A 751 -12.36 19.76 -15.23
N SER A 752 -12.38 20.27 -14.00
CA SER A 752 -11.73 19.66 -12.83
C SER A 752 -12.79 19.14 -11.87
N GLY A 753 -13.01 17.83 -11.85
CA GLY A 753 -13.96 17.14 -10.96
C GLY A 753 -13.46 15.74 -10.61
N ALA A 754 -14.36 14.88 -10.11
CA ALA A 754 -14.03 13.47 -9.84
C ALA A 754 -13.47 12.72 -11.08
N GLN A 755 -13.84 13.18 -12.28
CA GLN A 755 -13.23 12.78 -13.55
C GLN A 755 -12.78 14.05 -14.27
N PRO A 756 -11.50 14.45 -14.16
CA PRO A 756 -10.99 15.64 -14.79
C PRO A 756 -10.84 15.46 -16.31
N LYS A 757 -10.93 16.56 -17.06
CA LYS A 757 -10.73 16.61 -18.51
C LYS A 757 -9.96 17.88 -18.88
N ASP A 758 -8.87 17.70 -19.62
CA ASP A 758 -8.02 18.76 -20.18
C ASP A 758 -7.56 19.78 -19.11
N ASP A 759 -7.29 19.34 -17.88
CA ASP A 759 -7.06 20.20 -16.70
C ASP A 759 -5.64 20.79 -16.58
N LEU A 760 -4.89 20.90 -17.67
CA LEU A 760 -3.49 21.36 -17.65
C LEU A 760 -3.27 22.59 -18.55
N TYR A 761 -2.90 23.70 -17.94
CA TYR A 761 -2.60 24.96 -18.61
C TYR A 761 -1.09 25.16 -18.73
N THR A 762 -0.61 25.58 -19.90
CA THR A 762 0.82 25.79 -20.18
C THR A 762 1.12 27.25 -20.49
N LEU A 763 1.99 27.87 -19.68
CA LEU A 763 2.34 29.28 -19.73
C LEU A 763 3.82 29.44 -20.11
N GLN A 764 4.09 30.06 -21.25
CA GLN A 764 5.47 30.30 -21.71
C GLN A 764 5.96 31.67 -21.26
N LEU A 765 6.92 31.73 -20.34
CA LEU A 765 7.55 32.98 -19.91
C LEU A 765 8.88 33.20 -20.67
N PRO A 766 8.95 34.13 -21.63
CA PRO A 766 10.14 34.32 -22.47
C PRO A 766 11.30 35.00 -21.74
N ALA A 767 11.02 35.93 -20.83
CA ALA A 767 12.01 36.69 -20.08
C ALA A 767 11.58 36.84 -18.60
N TYR A 768 12.56 36.85 -17.70
CA TYR A 768 12.35 37.03 -16.27
C TYR A 768 12.98 38.34 -15.80
N ASP A 769 12.27 39.07 -14.94
CA ASP A 769 12.73 40.33 -14.33
C ASP A 769 12.53 40.24 -12.81
N GLU A 770 13.64 40.36 -12.06
CA GLU A 770 13.66 40.28 -10.60
C GLU A 770 12.98 41.47 -9.89
N ASN A 771 12.69 42.54 -10.64
CA ASN A 771 12.00 43.75 -10.16
C ASN A 771 10.47 43.68 -10.33
N LEU A 772 9.94 42.58 -10.85
CA LEU A 772 8.51 42.36 -10.99
C LEU A 772 7.99 41.34 -9.95
N GLY A 773 6.78 41.57 -9.47
CA GLY A 773 5.94 40.53 -8.86
C GLY A 773 5.20 39.76 -9.95
N TYR A 774 5.03 38.46 -9.76
CA TYR A 774 4.34 37.57 -10.71
C TYR A 774 3.03 37.05 -10.12
N PHE A 775 1.99 36.93 -10.93
CA PHE A 775 0.64 36.55 -10.51
C PHE A 775 0.03 35.55 -11.47
N ILE A 776 -0.65 34.52 -10.96
CA ILE A 776 -1.55 33.68 -11.76
C ILE A 776 -2.95 34.27 -11.70
N VAL A 777 -3.57 34.47 -12.86
CA VAL A 777 -4.95 34.93 -13.03
C VAL A 777 -5.72 33.81 -13.71
N ALA A 778 -6.76 33.27 -13.04
CA ALA A 778 -7.57 32.18 -13.55
C ALA A 778 -9.04 32.59 -13.67
N ASP A 779 -9.63 32.42 -14.85
CA ASP A 779 -11.04 32.65 -15.11
C ASP A 779 -11.78 31.32 -14.96
N ILE A 780 -12.59 31.23 -13.90
CA ILE A 780 -13.18 29.98 -13.42
C ILE A 780 -14.69 30.09 -13.31
N ASN A 781 -15.39 29.00 -13.57
CA ASN A 781 -16.84 28.88 -13.51
C ASN A 781 -17.25 27.65 -12.68
N GLY A 782 -17.80 27.92 -11.50
CA GLY A 782 -18.26 26.92 -10.56
C GLY A 782 -19.78 26.80 -10.48
N THR A 783 -20.25 26.03 -9.50
CA THR A 783 -21.69 25.85 -9.26
C THR A 783 -22.10 26.53 -7.97
N LYS A 784 -23.22 27.25 -8.00
CA LYS A 784 -23.85 27.80 -6.79
C LYS A 784 -24.35 26.65 -5.90
N SER A 785 -23.74 26.50 -4.74
CA SER A 785 -23.92 25.33 -3.86
C SER A 785 -25.24 25.42 -3.09
N SER A 786 -25.70 26.63 -2.73
CA SER A 786 -27.01 26.84 -2.10
C SER A 786 -28.18 26.29 -2.90
N ASP A 787 -28.07 26.28 -4.23
CA ASP A 787 -29.12 25.82 -5.15
C ASP A 787 -29.18 24.30 -5.31
N LYS A 788 -28.27 23.57 -4.64
CA LYS A 788 -28.20 22.11 -4.68
C LYS A 788 -28.76 21.50 -3.39
N PRO A 789 -29.38 20.29 -3.49
CA PRO A 789 -29.70 19.47 -2.32
C PRO A 789 -28.49 19.30 -1.42
N GLU A 790 -28.67 19.24 -0.09
CA GLU A 790 -27.58 19.19 0.89
C GLU A 790 -26.54 18.08 0.60
N ASN A 791 -27.01 16.92 0.15
CA ASN A 791 -26.17 15.77 -0.25
C ASN A 791 -25.49 15.91 -1.63
N ARG A 792 -25.70 17.00 -2.35
CA ARG A 792 -25.09 17.32 -3.66
C ARG A 792 -24.41 18.69 -3.67
N ARG A 793 -24.03 19.18 -2.49
CA ARG A 793 -23.30 20.44 -2.30
C ARG A 793 -21.79 20.25 -2.42
N GLY A 794 -21.09 21.36 -2.55
CA GLY A 794 -19.64 21.42 -2.56
C GLY A 794 -19.03 21.48 -3.96
N CYS A 795 -18.01 22.32 -4.09
CA CYS A 795 -17.18 22.54 -5.26
C CYS A 795 -15.84 23.08 -4.75
N ASN A 796 -14.93 22.21 -4.32
CA ASN A 796 -13.70 22.62 -3.65
C ASN A 796 -12.46 22.00 -4.30
N GLY A 797 -11.38 22.78 -4.35
CA GLY A 797 -10.10 22.30 -4.86
C GLY A 797 -8.97 23.30 -4.75
N ILE A 798 -7.86 22.94 -5.36
CA ILE A 798 -6.58 23.67 -5.29
C ILE A 798 -6.02 23.95 -6.67
N PHE A 799 -5.30 25.06 -6.82
CA PHE A 799 -4.50 25.33 -8.02
C PHE A 799 -3.04 25.02 -7.72
N ASN A 800 -2.43 24.21 -8.58
CA ASN A 800 -1.01 23.89 -8.52
C ASN A 800 -0.24 24.58 -9.64
N LEU A 801 1.02 24.98 -9.37
CA LEU A 801 1.97 25.58 -10.31
C LEU A 801 3.34 24.90 -10.19
N TRP A 802 3.99 24.65 -11.33
CA TRP A 802 5.41 24.28 -11.38
C TRP A 802 6.06 24.78 -12.68
N LYS A 803 7.38 24.93 -12.65
CA LYS A 803 8.18 25.11 -13.87
C LYS A 803 8.44 23.75 -14.50
N VAL A 804 8.32 23.63 -15.82
CA VAL A 804 8.72 22.44 -16.57
C VAL A 804 10.23 22.46 -16.69
N ARG A 805 10.89 21.39 -16.24
CA ARG A 805 12.33 21.22 -16.38
C ARG A 805 12.66 20.69 -17.79
N PRO A 806 13.48 21.39 -18.58
CA PRO A 806 14.05 20.84 -19.80
C PRO A 806 14.81 19.53 -19.54
N PRO A 807 14.65 18.51 -20.41
CA PRO A 807 15.45 17.30 -20.34
C PRO A 807 16.96 17.63 -20.35
N GLY A 808 17.71 17.02 -19.43
CA GLY A 808 19.17 17.18 -19.38
C GLY A 808 19.69 18.47 -18.74
N GLU A 809 18.83 19.39 -18.25
CA GLU A 809 19.28 20.58 -17.53
C GLU A 809 20.04 20.16 -16.25
N ALA A 810 21.29 20.61 -16.09
CA ALA A 810 22.10 20.25 -14.93
C ALA A 810 21.54 20.86 -13.64
N VAL A 811 21.48 20.07 -12.57
CA VAL A 811 21.17 20.58 -11.23
C VAL A 811 22.46 21.13 -10.63
N GLN A 812 22.50 22.44 -10.37
CA GLN A 812 23.65 23.09 -9.76
C GLN A 812 23.33 23.49 -8.32
N ASP A 813 24.33 23.40 -7.44
CA ASP A 813 24.19 23.90 -6.08
C ASP A 813 23.97 25.42 -6.09
N LEU A 814 23.06 25.86 -5.21
CA LEU A 814 22.79 27.27 -5.01
C LEU A 814 23.71 27.83 -3.91
N PRO A 815 24.08 29.11 -3.97
CA PRO A 815 24.81 29.75 -2.87
C PRO A 815 23.95 29.76 -1.59
N LEU A 816 24.62 29.64 -0.45
CA LEU A 816 23.97 29.71 0.86
C LEU A 816 23.36 31.10 1.10
N LEU A 817 22.20 31.10 1.73
CA LEU A 817 21.66 32.27 2.42
C LEU A 817 22.22 32.34 3.85
N PRO A 818 22.12 33.52 4.49
CA PRO A 818 22.33 33.62 5.93
C PRO A 818 21.41 32.65 6.68
N MET A 819 21.96 31.95 7.67
CA MET A 819 21.17 31.16 8.61
C MET A 819 20.20 32.09 9.35
N SER A 820 18.96 31.65 9.55
CA SER A 820 17.95 32.47 10.20
C SER A 820 18.33 32.73 11.67
N ASP A 821 17.98 33.90 12.19
CA ASP A 821 18.29 34.23 13.58
C ASP A 821 17.54 33.33 14.57
N ALA A 822 16.33 32.90 14.20
CA ALA A 822 15.58 31.89 14.94
C ALA A 822 16.38 30.58 15.05
N GLU A 823 16.93 30.06 13.95
CA GLU A 823 17.71 28.82 14.00
C GLU A 823 19.05 29.01 14.72
N LYS A 824 19.74 30.14 14.55
CA LYS A 824 20.94 30.46 15.35
C LYS A 824 20.64 30.48 16.85
N SER A 825 19.51 31.05 17.25
CA SER A 825 19.13 31.19 18.67
C SER A 825 18.93 29.84 19.37
N ARG A 826 18.60 28.77 18.62
CA ARG A 826 18.46 27.41 19.17
C ARG A 826 19.75 26.90 19.82
N TYR A 827 20.91 27.37 19.36
CA TYR A 827 22.23 26.97 19.87
C TYR A 827 22.74 27.86 21.01
N ALA A 828 22.15 29.06 21.18
CA ALA A 828 22.61 30.06 22.14
C ALA A 828 22.11 29.81 23.58
N GLY A 829 21.03 29.03 23.74
CA GLY A 829 20.38 28.79 25.03
C GLY A 829 19.39 29.90 25.45
N PRO A 830 18.62 29.68 26.53
CA PRO A 830 17.61 30.65 26.96
C PRO A 830 18.26 31.94 27.51
N THR A 831 17.71 33.09 27.10
CA THR A 831 18.16 34.41 27.57
C THR A 831 17.07 35.06 28.41
N PHE A 832 17.35 35.25 29.70
CA PHE A 832 16.39 35.79 30.67
C PHE A 832 16.63 37.30 30.92
N ALA A 833 15.55 38.06 31.05
CA ALA A 833 15.51 39.44 31.51
C ALA A 833 15.90 39.56 33.00
N LYS A 834 16.18 40.79 33.43
CA LYS A 834 16.50 41.09 34.83
C LYS A 834 15.22 41.19 35.67
N GLY A 835 14.68 40.05 36.08
CA GLY A 835 13.53 39.96 37.00
C GLY A 835 12.59 38.80 36.65
N GLY A 836 11.85 38.29 37.64
CA GLY A 836 10.95 37.15 37.47
C GLY A 836 11.63 35.78 37.64
N LEU A 837 10.79 34.74 37.78
CA LEU A 837 11.24 33.34 37.87
C LEU A 837 11.66 32.86 36.48
N ARG A 838 12.90 32.37 36.35
CA ARG A 838 13.45 31.89 35.08
C ARG A 838 12.92 30.51 34.72
N VAL A 839 11.99 30.44 33.78
CA VAL A 839 11.32 29.19 33.37
C VAL A 839 11.78 28.81 31.97
N GLY A 840 12.38 27.63 31.83
CA GLY A 840 12.74 27.06 30.53
C GLY A 840 11.71 26.04 30.09
N VAL A 841 11.12 26.21 28.90
CA VAL A 841 10.24 25.19 28.30
C VAL A 841 11.01 24.44 27.23
N ILE A 842 11.27 23.15 27.46
CA ILE A 842 11.98 22.30 26.50
C ILE A 842 11.09 22.08 25.27
N GLN A 843 11.58 22.53 24.11
CA GLN A 843 10.86 22.48 22.84
C GLN A 843 10.98 21.11 22.17
N GLY A 844 10.08 20.80 21.22
CA GLY A 844 10.05 19.51 20.51
C GLY A 844 9.14 18.44 21.15
N GLY A 845 8.08 18.88 21.84
CA GLY A 845 7.07 18.00 22.42
C GLY A 845 5.66 18.59 22.35
N TYR A 846 4.66 17.72 22.47
CA TYR A 846 3.24 18.07 22.37
C TYR A 846 2.84 19.08 23.45
N GLY A 847 2.26 20.22 23.06
CA GLY A 847 1.85 21.30 23.96
C GLY A 847 2.99 22.23 24.40
N ALA A 848 4.25 21.97 24.03
CA ALA A 848 5.40 22.75 24.52
C ALA A 848 5.38 24.22 24.05
N GLU A 849 4.98 24.49 22.81
CA GLU A 849 4.92 25.87 22.30
C GLU A 849 3.73 26.63 22.92
N ALA A 850 2.59 25.96 23.07
CA ALA A 850 1.43 26.54 23.74
C ALA A 850 1.69 26.83 25.22
N MET A 851 2.35 25.93 25.95
CA MET A 851 2.77 26.16 27.34
C MET A 851 3.73 27.35 27.43
N LEU A 852 4.71 27.45 26.53
CA LEU A 852 5.61 28.60 26.44
C LEU A 852 4.84 29.91 26.25
N ARG A 853 3.96 29.98 25.23
CA ARG A 853 3.15 31.17 24.94
C ARG A 853 2.25 31.55 26.11
N PHE A 854 1.62 30.57 26.77
CA PHE A 854 0.76 30.81 27.92
C PHE A 854 1.53 31.41 29.10
N LEU A 855 2.71 30.85 29.43
CA LEU A 855 3.52 31.29 30.56
C LEU A 855 4.26 32.61 30.32
N GLN A 856 4.60 32.94 29.07
CA GLN A 856 5.14 34.25 28.70
C GLN A 856 4.19 35.42 29.02
N GLY A 857 2.88 35.15 29.10
CA GLY A 857 1.86 36.14 29.46
C GLY A 857 1.62 36.30 30.97
N LYS A 858 2.43 35.70 31.84
CA LYS A 858 2.19 35.65 33.29
C LYS A 858 3.13 36.53 34.09
N ASP A 859 2.54 37.31 35.00
CA ASP A 859 3.29 38.24 35.84
C ASP A 859 4.32 37.52 36.74
N GLY A 860 5.54 38.06 36.73
CA GLY A 860 6.65 37.53 37.53
C GLY A 860 7.27 36.22 37.01
N LEU A 861 6.87 35.75 35.82
CA LEU A 861 7.56 34.66 35.11
C LEU A 861 8.35 35.24 33.94
N ASP A 862 9.58 34.78 33.76
CA ASP A 862 10.35 35.00 32.55
C ASP A 862 10.57 33.65 31.88
N THR A 863 9.72 33.37 30.89
CA THR A 863 9.63 32.06 30.25
C THR A 863 10.31 32.07 28.90
N GLN A 864 11.32 31.22 28.73
CA GLN A 864 12.16 31.14 27.55
C GLN A 864 12.15 29.72 26.96
N PRO A 865 12.25 29.58 25.62
CA PRO A 865 12.39 28.27 25.00
C PRO A 865 13.77 27.67 25.31
N VAL A 866 13.81 26.35 25.53
CA VAL A 866 15.04 25.57 25.62
C VAL A 866 15.03 24.54 24.49
N PHE A 867 15.86 24.76 23.47
CA PHE A 867 15.88 23.88 22.30
C PHE A 867 16.84 22.69 22.43
N LEU A 868 17.88 22.82 23.27
CA LEU A 868 18.91 21.81 23.45
C LEU A 868 18.98 21.39 24.91
N ALA A 869 18.87 20.08 25.17
CA ALA A 869 19.02 19.51 26.49
C ALA A 869 20.53 19.42 26.84
N GLY A 870 20.99 20.30 27.74
CA GLY A 870 22.38 20.33 28.16
C GLY A 870 22.55 21.07 29.49
N ALA A 871 23.48 20.58 30.32
CA ALA A 871 23.73 21.14 31.65
C ALA A 871 24.01 22.66 31.62
N GLN A 872 24.70 23.13 30.59
CA GLN A 872 25.02 24.53 30.39
C GLN A 872 23.80 25.43 30.16
N TYR A 873 22.71 24.88 29.62
CA TYR A 873 21.45 25.58 29.39
C TYR A 873 20.51 25.40 30.58
N PHE A 874 20.46 24.21 31.18
CA PHE A 874 19.62 23.94 32.33
C PHE A 874 19.99 24.81 33.54
N LYS A 875 21.30 25.01 33.80
CA LYS A 875 21.77 25.81 34.93
C LYS A 875 21.37 27.29 34.89
N THR A 876 20.93 27.81 33.74
CA THR A 876 20.45 29.20 33.65
C THR A 876 18.97 29.32 34.00
N CYS A 877 18.22 28.22 33.98
CA CYS A 877 16.83 28.14 34.42
C CYS A 877 16.73 27.95 35.95
N GLN A 878 15.58 28.30 36.51
CA GLN A 878 15.16 27.89 37.86
C GLN A 878 14.11 26.79 37.77
N VAL A 879 13.25 26.81 36.76
CA VAL A 879 12.28 25.74 36.47
C VAL A 879 12.44 25.27 35.03
N LEU A 880 12.33 23.97 34.79
CA LEU A 880 12.30 23.35 33.47
C LEU A 880 10.98 22.59 33.28
N ILE A 881 10.38 22.75 32.11
CA ILE A 881 9.18 22.01 31.70
C ILE A 881 9.56 21.09 30.54
N LEU A 882 9.28 19.80 30.68
CA LEU A 882 9.48 18.78 29.64
C LEU A 882 8.13 18.16 29.27
N ALA A 883 7.64 18.51 28.09
CA ALA A 883 6.45 17.88 27.53
C ALA A 883 6.73 16.44 27.06
N GLN A 884 5.69 15.69 26.68
CA GLN A 884 5.88 14.48 25.87
C GLN A 884 6.59 14.84 24.56
N PRO A 885 7.78 14.29 24.27
CA PRO A 885 8.47 14.59 23.01
C PRO A 885 7.73 14.00 21.80
N TYR A 886 7.81 14.67 20.65
CA TYR A 886 7.32 14.12 19.37
C TYR A 886 8.10 12.85 18.99
N ALA A 887 9.41 12.87 19.23
CA ALA A 887 10.31 11.74 19.05
C ALA A 887 10.82 11.27 20.42
N PRO A 888 10.41 10.10 20.92
CA PRO A 888 10.83 9.56 22.23
C PRO A 888 12.35 9.58 22.46
N GLU A 889 13.12 9.51 21.38
CA GLU A 889 14.57 9.36 21.41
C GLU A 889 15.30 10.65 21.80
N THR A 890 14.57 11.78 21.90
CA THR A 890 15.09 13.05 22.42
C THR A 890 15.11 13.09 23.95
N PHE A 891 14.26 12.30 24.63
CA PHE A 891 14.28 12.16 26.09
C PHE A 891 15.02 10.89 26.49
N THR A 892 16.34 10.98 26.52
CA THR A 892 17.23 9.84 26.81
C THR A 892 17.50 9.68 28.30
N PRO A 893 18.01 8.52 28.76
CA PRO A 893 18.51 8.34 30.13
C PRO A 893 19.54 9.41 30.55
N GLN A 894 20.35 9.91 29.61
CA GLN A 894 21.29 10.99 29.86
C GLN A 894 20.57 12.31 30.16
N VAL A 895 19.52 12.66 29.39
CA VAL A 895 18.70 13.86 29.65
C VAL A 895 17.97 13.72 30.99
N ALA A 896 17.41 12.55 31.31
CA ALA A 896 16.82 12.27 32.61
C ALA A 896 17.82 12.43 33.76
N THR A 897 19.08 12.00 33.57
CA THR A 897 20.16 12.19 34.55
C THR A 897 20.46 13.68 34.74
N LEU A 898 20.55 14.46 33.67
CA LEU A 898 20.78 15.90 33.73
C LEU A 898 19.64 16.64 34.47
N LEU A 899 18.39 16.29 34.17
CA LEU A 899 17.22 16.86 34.84
C LEU A 899 17.17 16.46 36.33
N THR A 900 17.50 15.21 36.65
CA THR A 900 17.60 14.73 38.04
C THR A 900 18.65 15.52 38.81
N GLN A 901 19.85 15.70 38.24
CA GLN A 901 20.90 16.52 38.84
C GLN A 901 20.50 17.99 38.98
N PHE A 902 19.76 18.53 38.01
CA PHE A 902 19.23 19.90 38.08
C PHE A 902 18.29 20.07 39.28
N VAL A 903 17.36 19.13 39.49
CA VAL A 903 16.47 19.14 40.66
C VAL A 903 17.26 18.99 41.97
N GLN A 904 18.18 18.02 42.04
CA GLN A 904 18.99 17.81 43.25
C GLN A 904 19.78 19.05 43.66
N ASN A 905 20.17 19.89 42.69
CA ASN A 905 20.91 21.13 42.90
C ASN A 905 20.03 22.38 43.14
N GLY A 906 18.72 22.23 43.31
CA GLY A 906 17.81 23.33 43.65
C GLY A 906 16.89 23.79 42.52
N GLY A 907 16.91 23.11 41.38
CA GLY A 907 16.00 23.40 40.27
C GLY A 907 14.60 22.78 40.45
N GLY A 908 13.62 23.34 39.75
CA GLY A 908 12.28 22.79 39.60
C GLY A 908 12.12 22.05 38.27
N VAL A 909 11.54 20.85 38.25
CA VAL A 909 11.16 20.17 36.98
C VAL A 909 9.68 19.86 36.96
N ILE A 910 9.07 20.02 35.78
CA ILE A 910 7.70 19.59 35.49
C ILE A 910 7.75 18.71 34.25
N THR A 911 7.21 17.50 34.32
CA THR A 911 7.02 16.62 33.15
C THR A 911 5.54 16.43 32.87
N THR A 912 5.13 16.41 31.59
CA THR A 912 3.73 16.16 31.21
C THR A 912 3.51 14.84 30.47
N HIS A 913 2.30 14.29 30.57
CA HIS A 913 1.81 13.11 29.87
C HIS A 913 2.81 11.93 29.89
N ASN A 914 3.19 11.35 28.74
CA ASN A 914 4.08 10.19 28.69
C ASN A 914 5.47 10.44 29.33
N SER A 915 5.93 11.69 29.43
CA SER A 915 7.26 12.04 30.01
C SER A 915 7.35 11.81 31.53
N VAL A 916 6.26 11.38 32.18
CA VAL A 916 6.25 10.90 33.57
C VAL A 916 6.82 9.47 33.74
N GLY A 917 7.48 8.94 32.72
CA GLY A 917 8.04 7.57 32.71
C GLY A 917 7.05 6.51 32.24
N PHE A 918 6.31 6.79 31.15
CA PHE A 918 5.36 5.87 30.52
C PHE A 918 5.80 5.50 29.09
N LYS A 919 5.30 4.37 28.56
CA LYS A 919 5.63 3.86 27.20
C LYS A 919 7.14 3.78 26.89
N GLY A 920 7.95 3.43 27.89
CA GLY A 920 9.40 3.25 27.72
C GLY A 920 10.23 4.53 27.80
N LEU A 921 9.60 5.69 28.06
CA LEU A 921 10.33 6.92 28.38
C LEU A 921 10.99 6.81 29.76
N PRO A 922 12.15 7.46 29.98
CA PRO A 922 12.84 7.44 31.27
C PRO A 922 11.97 7.92 32.44
N VAL A 923 12.15 7.29 33.60
CA VAL A 923 11.59 7.75 34.87
C VAL A 923 12.52 8.79 35.49
N LEU A 924 11.95 9.90 35.98
CA LEU A 924 12.67 10.95 36.71
C LEU A 924 12.29 10.87 38.20
N LEU A 925 13.28 10.86 39.10
CA LEU A 925 13.09 10.92 40.56
C LEU A 925 12.04 9.92 41.07
N PRO A 926 12.32 8.60 41.02
CA PRO A 926 11.38 7.55 41.41
C PRO A 926 10.88 7.65 42.86
N GLU A 927 11.59 8.39 43.73
CA GLU A 927 11.15 8.76 45.07
C GLU A 927 9.88 9.64 45.08
N ILE A 928 9.61 10.38 44.00
CA ILE A 928 8.40 11.22 43.82
C ILE A 928 7.41 10.57 42.84
N CYS A 929 7.87 10.10 41.68
CA CYS A 929 7.02 9.41 40.70
C CYS A 929 7.70 8.10 40.30
N ALA A 930 7.21 6.96 40.81
CA ALA A 930 7.85 5.68 40.55
C ALA A 930 7.76 5.28 39.06
N LYS A 931 6.65 5.59 38.39
CA LYS A 931 6.41 5.46 36.93
C LYS A 931 4.99 5.90 36.55
N GLY A 932 4.76 6.09 35.26
CA GLY A 932 3.40 6.04 34.68
C GLY A 932 2.88 4.59 34.60
N VAL A 933 1.57 4.41 34.77
CA VAL A 933 0.92 3.09 34.96
C VAL A 933 -0.02 2.76 33.82
N ASN A 934 -1.09 3.54 33.64
CA ASN A 934 -2.12 3.30 32.62
C ASN A 934 -2.49 4.59 31.87
N ASN A 935 -2.89 4.43 30.62
CA ASN A 935 -3.53 5.46 29.81
C ASN A 935 -5.06 5.36 29.98
N VAL A 936 -5.69 6.46 30.39
CA VAL A 936 -7.14 6.51 30.68
C VAL A 936 -7.79 7.56 29.79
N ARG A 937 -8.72 7.14 28.93
CA ARG A 937 -9.48 8.02 28.02
C ARG A 937 -10.65 8.71 28.72
N ASP A 938 -10.32 9.64 29.60
CA ASP A 938 -11.25 10.50 30.33
C ASP A 938 -10.64 11.91 30.33
N GLY A 939 -11.32 12.90 29.75
CA GLY A 939 -10.81 14.27 29.67
C GLY A 939 -11.02 15.09 30.96
N THR A 940 -11.18 14.42 32.11
CA THR A 940 -11.49 15.06 33.39
C THR A 940 -10.65 14.56 34.56
N PHE A 941 -10.27 15.49 35.44
CA PHE A 941 -9.52 15.23 36.67
C PHE A 941 -10.13 15.99 37.86
N LYS A 942 -9.72 15.68 39.08
CA LYS A 942 -10.14 16.41 40.29
C LYS A 942 -8.97 16.67 41.22
N VAL A 943 -9.07 17.71 42.03
CA VAL A 943 -8.08 18.03 43.07
C VAL A 943 -8.57 17.50 44.44
N PRO A 944 -7.82 16.61 45.11
CA PRO A 944 -8.30 15.90 46.30
C PRO A 944 -8.16 16.70 47.60
N GLY A 945 -7.40 17.80 47.61
CA GLY A 945 -7.19 18.62 48.80
C GLY A 945 -6.35 19.87 48.53
N ASP A 946 -6.07 20.60 49.62
CA ASP A 946 -5.31 21.86 49.58
C ASP A 946 -3.82 21.61 49.36
N HIS A 947 -3.28 22.23 48.31
CA HIS A 947 -1.86 22.30 48.03
C HIS A 947 -1.57 23.61 47.28
N PRO A 948 -0.38 24.22 47.40
CA PRO A 948 -0.04 25.42 46.62
C PRO A 948 -0.28 25.26 45.10
N ILE A 949 -0.04 24.06 44.56
CA ILE A 949 -0.30 23.73 43.13
C ILE A 949 -1.80 23.80 42.79
N THR A 950 -2.69 23.45 43.72
CA THR A 950 -4.14 23.39 43.49
C THR A 950 -4.87 24.68 43.91
N LYS A 951 -4.12 25.72 44.33
CA LYS A 951 -4.70 26.97 44.81
C LYS A 951 -5.59 27.63 43.76
N GLY A 952 -6.85 27.89 44.13
CA GLY A 952 -7.85 28.50 43.26
C GLY A 952 -8.65 27.51 42.41
N LEU A 953 -8.34 26.21 42.47
CA LEU A 953 -9.14 25.16 41.83
C LEU A 953 -10.19 24.60 42.80
N PRO A 954 -11.42 24.32 42.35
CA PRO A 954 -12.48 23.79 43.21
C PRO A 954 -12.21 22.32 43.59
N GLN A 955 -12.13 22.06 44.90
CA GLN A 955 -11.86 20.72 45.44
C GLN A 955 -12.98 19.72 45.13
N GLY A 956 -12.58 18.49 44.78
CA GLY A 956 -13.49 17.37 44.54
C GLY A 956 -14.38 17.48 43.30
N GLN A 957 -14.36 18.61 42.58
CA GLN A 957 -15.11 18.80 41.34
C GLN A 957 -14.34 18.25 40.13
N ALA A 958 -15.07 17.81 39.12
CA ALA A 958 -14.49 17.41 37.84
C ALA A 958 -14.05 18.67 37.08
N LEU A 959 -12.75 18.75 36.85
CA LEU A 959 -12.05 19.78 36.08
C LEU A 959 -11.72 19.22 34.70
N LYS A 960 -11.64 20.10 33.71
CA LYS A 960 -11.47 19.69 32.31
C LYS A 960 -10.03 19.83 31.85
N GLU A 961 -9.48 18.79 31.24
CA GLU A 961 -8.24 18.88 30.46
C GLU A 961 -8.53 19.17 28.98
N SER A 962 -7.53 19.67 28.26
CA SER A 962 -7.60 20.02 26.84
C SER A 962 -7.60 18.79 25.94
N TYR A 963 -6.99 17.70 26.41
CA TYR A 963 -6.87 16.43 25.71
C TYR A 963 -7.97 15.42 26.07
N TYR A 964 -7.96 14.25 25.42
CA TYR A 964 -8.95 13.19 25.66
C TYR A 964 -8.48 12.11 26.64
N ASP A 965 -7.20 12.12 27.03
CA ASP A 965 -6.65 11.14 27.95
C ASP A 965 -5.53 11.70 28.85
N TYR A 966 -5.32 10.98 29.95
CA TYR A 966 -4.21 11.20 30.88
C TYR A 966 -3.52 9.89 31.25
N ILE A 967 -2.32 10.02 31.79
CA ILE A 967 -1.52 8.93 32.34
C ILE A 967 -1.68 8.88 33.86
N THR A 968 -2.16 7.76 34.38
CA THR A 968 -2.18 7.50 35.83
C THR A 968 -0.77 7.19 36.33
N LEU A 969 -0.47 7.60 37.56
CA LEU A 969 0.86 7.56 38.14
C LEU A 969 0.91 6.64 39.35
N GLN A 970 2.05 5.97 39.52
CA GLN A 970 2.40 5.32 40.77
C GLN A 970 3.22 6.31 41.62
N PRO A 971 2.69 6.85 42.72
CA PRO A 971 3.42 7.79 43.56
C PRO A 971 4.63 7.10 44.20
N GLY A 972 5.75 7.81 44.27
CA GLY A 972 6.91 7.40 45.04
C GLY A 972 6.71 7.62 46.55
N PRO A 973 7.61 7.10 47.41
CA PRO A 973 7.51 7.19 48.86
C PRO A 973 7.49 8.63 49.43
N ALA A 974 8.03 9.62 48.70
CA ALA A 974 8.08 11.02 49.11
C ALA A 974 7.09 11.90 48.33
N ALA A 975 6.12 11.28 47.65
CA ALA A 975 5.17 11.97 46.78
C ALA A 975 3.95 12.51 47.53
N THR A 976 3.50 13.69 47.12
CA THR A 976 2.17 14.23 47.43
C THR A 976 1.30 14.16 46.18
N VAL A 977 0.11 13.56 46.29
CA VAL A 977 -0.87 13.51 45.20
C VAL A 977 -1.66 14.82 45.18
N VAL A 978 -1.60 15.56 44.07
CA VAL A 978 -2.26 16.87 43.92
C VAL A 978 -3.40 16.87 42.89
N ALA A 979 -3.49 15.84 42.05
CA ALA A 979 -4.68 15.59 41.23
C ALA A 979 -4.92 14.09 41.01
N GLN A 980 -6.17 13.72 40.81
CA GLN A 980 -6.63 12.35 40.61
C GLN A 980 -7.62 12.25 39.43
N GLY A 981 -7.72 11.07 38.83
CA GLY A 981 -8.79 10.75 37.88
C GLY A 981 -10.16 10.80 38.57
N VAL A 982 -11.19 11.25 37.86
CA VAL A 982 -12.54 11.38 38.44
C VAL A 982 -13.14 10.01 38.74
N ALA A 983 -13.04 9.07 37.78
CA ALA A 983 -13.72 7.78 37.79
C ALA A 983 -13.26 6.83 38.90
N ALA A 984 -11.96 6.56 39.01
CA ALA A 984 -11.41 5.58 39.95
C ALA A 984 -10.42 6.17 40.98
N GLY A 985 -10.20 7.49 40.95
CA GLY A 985 -9.45 8.21 41.99
C GLY A 985 -7.94 7.97 41.94
N GLU A 986 -7.41 7.39 40.86
CA GLU A 986 -5.99 7.14 40.72
C GLU A 986 -5.20 8.45 40.63
N PRO A 987 -3.97 8.50 41.17
CA PRO A 987 -3.11 9.67 41.03
C PRO A 987 -2.83 10.00 39.57
N VAL A 988 -2.97 11.28 39.21
CA VAL A 988 -2.69 11.79 37.85
C VAL A 988 -1.63 12.89 37.90
N VAL A 989 -1.56 13.66 38.98
CA VAL A 989 -0.48 14.62 39.20
C VAL A 989 0.09 14.39 40.59
N VAL A 990 1.41 14.15 40.66
CA VAL A 990 2.15 13.99 41.92
C VAL A 990 3.32 14.96 41.96
N CYS A 991 3.68 15.42 43.14
CA CYS A 991 4.82 16.31 43.33
C CYS A 991 5.58 16.00 44.62
N GLY A 992 6.81 16.50 44.73
CA GLY A 992 7.59 16.41 45.96
C GLY A 992 8.94 17.09 45.85
N ALA A 993 9.63 17.20 47.00
CA ALA A 993 10.97 17.75 47.08
C ALA A 993 12.00 16.62 46.92
N ALA A 994 13.07 16.89 46.16
CA ALA A 994 14.18 15.96 45.99
C ALA A 994 15.51 16.72 45.98
N GLY A 995 16.42 16.34 46.89
CA GLY A 995 17.62 17.13 47.16
C GLY A 995 17.26 18.55 47.62
N LYS A 996 17.74 19.57 46.91
CA LYS A 996 17.41 20.99 47.19
C LYS A 996 16.26 21.55 46.35
N GLY A 997 15.74 20.77 45.40
CA GLY A 997 14.75 21.22 44.43
C GLY A 997 13.42 20.49 44.53
N ARG A 998 12.59 20.66 43.51
CA ARG A 998 11.22 20.14 43.46
C ARG A 998 10.88 19.53 42.10
N TYR A 999 10.02 18.53 42.12
CA TYR A 999 9.55 17.86 40.90
C TYR A 999 8.04 17.72 40.91
N VAL A 1000 7.42 17.94 39.75
CA VAL A 1000 6.00 17.70 39.46
C VAL A 1000 5.90 16.74 38.27
N ALA A 1001 5.37 15.55 38.50
CA ALA A 1001 4.98 14.62 37.45
C ALA A 1001 3.49 14.82 37.16
N CYS A 1002 3.17 15.30 35.95
CA CYS A 1002 1.81 15.60 35.51
C CYS A 1002 1.39 14.63 34.40
N GLY A 1003 0.47 13.72 34.66
CA GLY A 1003 -0.02 12.77 33.66
C GLY A 1003 -0.96 13.37 32.61
N LEU A 1004 -1.37 14.63 32.77
CA LEU A 1004 -2.34 15.30 31.88
C LEU A 1004 -1.74 15.67 30.52
N GLY A 1005 -2.57 15.67 29.49
CA GLY A 1005 -2.25 16.13 28.13
C GLY A 1005 -2.32 17.65 27.99
N VAL A 1006 -1.53 18.39 28.77
CA VAL A 1006 -1.64 19.86 28.89
C VAL A 1006 -1.37 20.56 27.55
N CYS A 1007 -2.29 21.44 27.13
CA CYS A 1007 -2.21 22.22 25.89
C CYS A 1007 -2.23 21.36 24.59
N ILE A 1008 -2.87 20.19 24.61
CA ILE A 1008 -2.99 19.31 23.45
C ILE A 1008 -4.46 19.23 23.00
N ASN A 1009 -4.72 19.47 21.73
CA ASN A 1009 -6.07 19.42 21.17
C ASN A 1009 -6.56 17.98 20.99
N VAL A 1010 -7.74 17.66 21.54
CA VAL A 1010 -8.45 16.38 21.36
C VAL A 1010 -8.67 15.97 19.90
N GLY A 1011 -8.80 16.92 18.97
CA GLY A 1011 -9.19 16.64 17.60
C GLY A 1011 -8.05 16.25 16.66
N ASP A 1012 -6.85 16.79 16.89
CA ASP A 1012 -5.74 16.69 15.94
C ASP A 1012 -4.34 16.68 16.57
N ASP A 1013 -4.25 16.48 17.89
CA ASP A 1013 -3.01 16.45 18.67
C ASP A 1013 -2.14 17.72 18.55
N LYS A 1014 -2.68 18.82 18.00
CA LYS A 1014 -1.95 20.09 17.88
C LYS A 1014 -1.99 20.88 19.17
N ASP A 1015 -0.99 21.74 19.33
CA ASP A 1015 -0.93 22.72 20.41
C ASP A 1015 -2.19 23.60 20.45
N CYS A 1016 -2.83 23.66 21.61
CA CYS A 1016 -3.97 24.53 21.89
C CYS A 1016 -3.74 25.34 23.17
N ALA A 1017 -4.54 26.39 23.39
CA ALA A 1017 -4.50 27.10 24.67
C ALA A 1017 -4.96 26.16 25.80
N PRO A 1018 -4.35 26.22 27.00
CA PRO A 1018 -4.81 25.41 28.12
C PRO A 1018 -6.24 25.79 28.50
N THR A 1019 -7.01 24.84 29.06
CA THR A 1019 -8.27 25.17 29.73
C THR A 1019 -7.98 26.10 30.93
N PRO A 1020 -8.99 26.83 31.44
CA PRO A 1020 -8.81 27.66 32.64
C PRO A 1020 -8.25 26.87 33.84
N ASP A 1021 -8.69 25.61 33.99
CA ASP A 1021 -8.25 24.72 35.07
C ASP A 1021 -6.80 24.26 34.88
N GLU A 1022 -6.46 23.79 33.67
CA GLU A 1022 -5.09 23.41 33.32
C GLU A 1022 -4.12 24.57 33.44
N GLY A 1023 -4.52 25.76 32.97
CA GLY A 1023 -3.69 26.96 33.01
C GLY A 1023 -3.38 27.39 34.44
N THR A 1024 -4.38 27.31 35.33
CA THR A 1024 -4.20 27.59 36.76
C THR A 1024 -3.28 26.55 37.41
N LEU A 1025 -3.49 25.26 37.14
CA LEU A 1025 -2.66 24.17 37.66
C LEU A 1025 -1.20 24.31 37.20
N LEU A 1026 -0.97 24.57 35.90
CA LEU A 1026 0.35 24.73 35.29
C LEU A 1026 1.10 25.93 35.88
N GLU A 1027 0.43 27.08 35.98
CA GLU A 1027 1.04 28.29 36.56
C GLU A 1027 1.45 28.05 38.01
N ASN A 1028 0.56 27.46 38.82
CA ASN A 1028 0.86 27.16 40.21
C ASN A 1028 1.96 26.12 40.36
N ALA A 1029 2.00 25.10 39.50
CA ALA A 1029 3.07 24.09 39.46
C ALA A 1029 4.43 24.74 39.17
N VAL A 1030 4.50 25.67 38.21
CA VAL A 1030 5.71 26.42 37.90
C VAL A 1030 6.19 27.25 39.08
N ARG A 1031 5.28 28.01 39.71
CA ARG A 1031 5.63 28.84 40.87
C ARG A 1031 6.11 27.98 42.04
N TRP A 1032 5.40 26.91 42.35
CA TRP A 1032 5.76 25.99 43.44
C TRP A 1032 7.09 25.27 43.18
N ALA A 1033 7.34 24.84 41.93
CA ALA A 1033 8.61 24.20 41.58
C ALA A 1033 9.79 25.18 41.61
N GLY A 1034 9.55 26.48 41.41
CA GLY A 1034 10.57 27.53 41.42
C GLY A 1034 10.85 28.17 42.77
N GLU A 1035 10.08 27.85 43.81
CA GLU A 1035 10.35 28.29 45.18
C GLU A 1035 11.68 27.71 45.67
N SER A 1036 12.59 28.60 46.09
CA SER A 1036 13.88 28.20 46.62
C SER A 1036 13.72 27.59 48.02
N HIS A 1037 14.40 26.46 48.27
CA HIS A 1037 14.54 25.87 49.60
C HIS A 1037 15.73 26.43 50.37
#